data_AF-W5QT85-F1
#
_entry.id   AF-W5QT85-F1
#
_cell.length_a   1.000
_cell.length_b   1.000
_cell.length_c   1.000
_cell.angle_alpha   90.00
_cell.angle_beta   90.00
_cell.angle_gamma   90.00
#
_symmetry.space_group_name_H-M   'P 1'
#
loop_
_entity.id
_entity.type
_entity.pdbx_description
1 polymer ?
#
loop_
_entity_poly.entity_id
_entity_poly.type
_entity_poly.pdbx_seq_one_letter_code
_entity_poly.pdbx_strand_id
1 'polypeptide(L)'
;MDISLKQYQSLNISASASFSTAQGRENERRDWTEETYQAKNKQPGNRYDWSRRHLNFEVMSGKKITTRNGKTVYIPPRIVRLGTQRKSLKKRYEQRLKELNFKPWREDAPNQPNTCVDFVLSGDHDRMTEIAFGKPMDFDWQEDNSWVSLADDPNHPGMKMIETMAMDYYDFLCRKFGEENVIGLECHLDETTPHFHALVIPVAERVKRGRVGGYELDPNVESDGKERPEHITTRQFERLKEEEQSFYRLATPKKVLTVSYSHYFGETKYEESQSFRKWHDMLHDEVNCKWGLERGEDTSLMTVEERKEHRKKNKRQLERERLLALEKAEEAEIKAQESEKKALETEKKIDQAAWALDNVESSLAEKRETSSKLNDSIDNARQELNRINKEKESAKNEKTALEQKARELADAVGDPSESVTIKGFCDTVFTYNPKSSGAIIENLKVKGKTKMTMMDVIMAAFQEVDKVKSQKKSIFTNADEFRRQQNNEIKSIMTDMQTILRSFDSAHIEELTRRSRAIVKQELRQNAIAIRKIQQYDEMSRMGITAENAGEIKEKADKSDSLQRVMESLWPGMWDAVQTIVNPRLDKYVMFDKEKETIRKALCKEPEISLANATWMIDAARTIREIVNGTKAEVYEIAAESGVDYLKKLGLDIAEGVVEDVDKVAATTVCLFFGFLDGATTISESCGGGGGNNELPKKKDNEDELSFARRCHQMAKAMHTPRYRLKR
;
A
#
# COMPACT_ATOMS: atom_id res chain seq x y z
N MET A 1 2.18 3.47 -5.29
CA MET A 1 1.89 4.01 -6.63
C MET A 1 3.24 4.28 -7.26
N ASP A 2 3.71 3.43 -8.17
CA ASP A 2 5.05 3.58 -8.76
C ASP A 2 5.04 3.14 -10.22
N ILE A 3 4.22 3.84 -11.00
CA ILE A 3 4.56 4.17 -12.38
C ILE A 3 5.13 5.58 -12.25
N SER A 4 6.45 5.73 -12.19
CA SER A 4 7.09 7.04 -12.26
C SER A 4 6.86 7.60 -13.67
N LEU A 5 5.74 8.31 -13.81
CA LEU A 5 5.12 8.81 -15.05
C LEU A 5 6.08 9.75 -15.79
N LYS A 6 6.73 9.26 -16.85
CA LYS A 6 7.36 10.14 -17.84
C LYS A 6 6.29 11.11 -18.37
N GLN A 7 6.56 12.41 -18.31
CA GLN A 7 5.69 13.46 -18.84
C GLN A 7 6.09 13.72 -20.28
N TYR A 8 5.17 13.57 -21.23
CA TYR A 8 5.46 13.62 -22.66
C TYR A 8 5.15 14.98 -23.31
N GLN A 9 5.92 15.33 -24.33
CA GLN A 9 5.59 16.45 -25.20
C GLN A 9 4.39 16.14 -26.10
N SER A 10 3.68 17.18 -26.50
CA SER A 10 2.63 17.13 -27.52
C SER A 10 2.94 18.15 -28.60
N LEU A 11 3.05 17.67 -29.84
CA LEU A 11 3.28 18.49 -31.01
C LEU A 11 2.29 18.05 -32.09
N ASN A 12 1.50 19.00 -32.57
CA ASN A 12 0.67 18.83 -33.75
C ASN A 12 1.09 19.85 -34.81
N ILE A 13 1.27 19.40 -36.04
CA ILE A 13 1.62 20.25 -37.17
C ILE A 13 0.54 20.08 -38.23
N SER A 14 -0.13 21.17 -38.57
CA SER A 14 -1.11 21.18 -39.65
C SER A 14 -0.73 22.22 -40.69
N ALA A 15 -0.95 21.89 -41.96
CA ALA A 15 -0.61 22.77 -43.08
C ALA A 15 -1.83 23.02 -43.95
N SER A 16 -1.96 24.26 -44.42
CA SER A 16 -3.07 24.67 -45.26
C SER A 16 -2.64 25.71 -46.28
N ALA A 17 -3.42 25.81 -47.36
CA ALA A 17 -3.26 26.86 -48.35
C ALA A 17 -3.50 28.26 -47.76
N SER A 18 -4.32 28.37 -46.70
CA SER A 18 -4.64 29.58 -45.95
C SER A 18 -5.43 29.20 -44.71
N PHE A 19 -5.54 30.11 -43.75
CA PHE A 19 -6.45 29.97 -42.61
C PHE A 19 -7.59 30.99 -42.67
N SER A 20 -8.72 30.66 -42.05
CA SER A 20 -9.90 31.54 -42.03
C SER A 20 -9.72 32.71 -41.05
N THR A 21 -10.40 33.83 -41.31
CA THR A 21 -10.43 34.95 -40.35
C THR A 21 -11.02 34.52 -39.00
N ALA A 22 -11.97 33.58 -39.01
CA ALA A 22 -12.57 33.02 -37.80
C ALA A 22 -11.53 32.25 -36.97
N GLN A 23 -10.72 31.39 -37.61
CA GLN A 23 -9.62 30.69 -36.96
C GLN A 23 -8.60 31.67 -36.37
N GLY A 24 -8.22 32.72 -37.11
CA GLY A 24 -7.32 33.74 -36.58
C GLY A 24 -7.88 34.50 -35.37
N ARG A 25 -9.18 34.82 -35.38
CA ARG A 25 -9.85 35.46 -34.23
C ARG A 25 -9.96 34.54 -33.02
N GLU A 26 -10.09 33.24 -33.25
CA GLU A 26 -10.13 32.22 -32.21
C GLU A 26 -8.76 32.09 -31.52
N ASN A 27 -7.66 31.98 -32.28
CA ASN A 27 -6.32 31.94 -31.71
C ASN A 27 -5.97 33.24 -30.97
N GLU A 28 -6.36 34.41 -31.48
CA GLU A 28 -6.09 35.68 -30.79
C GLU A 28 -7.08 35.98 -29.66
N ARG A 29 -8.11 35.14 -29.45
CA ARG A 29 -9.32 35.46 -28.66
C ARG A 29 -9.83 36.88 -28.90
N ARG A 30 -9.66 37.36 -30.13
CA ARG A 30 -9.86 38.76 -30.49
C ARG A 30 -11.35 39.03 -30.53
N ASP A 31 -11.76 40.06 -29.80
CA ASP A 31 -13.15 40.49 -29.65
C ASP A 31 -14.06 39.43 -28.98
N TRP A 32 -13.50 38.46 -28.25
CA TRP A 32 -14.32 37.49 -27.50
C TRP A 32 -14.89 38.13 -26.23
N THR A 33 -16.20 38.01 -26.07
CA THR A 33 -16.93 38.37 -24.85
C THR A 33 -17.25 37.13 -24.01
N GLU A 34 -17.79 37.33 -22.80
CA GLU A 34 -18.23 36.22 -21.96
C GLU A 34 -19.29 35.36 -22.65
N GLU A 35 -20.22 36.00 -23.37
CA GLU A 35 -21.23 35.33 -24.17
C GLU A 35 -20.59 34.51 -25.30
N THR A 36 -19.45 34.95 -25.83
CA THR A 36 -18.70 34.21 -26.85
C THR A 36 -18.10 32.92 -26.28
N TYR A 37 -17.52 32.97 -25.07
CA TYR A 37 -17.02 31.78 -24.37
C TYR A 37 -18.17 30.81 -24.08
N GLN A 38 -19.28 31.31 -23.53
CA GLN A 38 -20.47 30.50 -23.27
C GLN A 38 -21.04 29.86 -24.55
N ALA A 39 -21.10 30.61 -25.65
CA ALA A 39 -21.56 30.09 -26.95
C ALA A 39 -20.62 29.01 -27.50
N LYS A 40 -19.30 29.19 -27.36
CA LYS A 40 -18.29 28.20 -27.76
C LYS A 40 -18.35 26.93 -26.91
N ASN A 41 -18.59 27.04 -25.61
CA ASN A 41 -18.74 25.91 -24.69
C ASN A 41 -20.02 25.08 -24.92
N LYS A 42 -21.01 25.59 -25.69
CA LYS A 42 -22.15 24.78 -26.15
C LYS A 42 -21.73 23.70 -27.17
N GLN A 43 -20.56 23.83 -27.79
CA GLN A 43 -20.05 22.84 -28.73
C GLN A 43 -19.35 21.70 -27.98
N PRO A 44 -19.64 20.42 -28.29
CA PRO A 44 -19.05 19.30 -27.58
C PRO A 44 -17.51 19.28 -27.66
N GLY A 45 -16.84 19.19 -26.51
CA GLY A 45 -15.39 19.05 -26.41
C GLY A 45 -14.61 20.35 -26.25
N ASN A 46 -15.30 21.50 -26.16
CA ASN A 46 -14.75 22.80 -25.76
C ASN A 46 -14.90 22.98 -24.25
N ARG A 47 -13.87 23.52 -23.60
CA ARG A 47 -13.81 23.75 -22.15
C ARG A 47 -13.08 25.06 -21.86
N TYR A 48 -13.63 26.15 -22.38
CA TYR A 48 -13.07 27.50 -22.21
C TYR A 48 -13.49 28.09 -20.88
N ASP A 49 -12.55 28.69 -20.16
CA ASP A 49 -12.75 29.29 -18.85
C ASP A 49 -12.59 30.82 -18.93
N TRP A 50 -13.71 31.54 -18.82
CA TRP A 50 -13.73 32.99 -18.90
C TRP A 50 -12.92 33.68 -17.79
N SER A 51 -12.85 33.07 -16.60
CA SER A 51 -12.15 33.66 -15.44
C SER A 51 -10.64 33.73 -15.68
N ARG A 52 -10.07 32.76 -16.41
CA ARG A 52 -8.63 32.67 -16.73
C ARG A 52 -8.19 33.40 -17.99
N ARG A 53 -9.11 33.96 -18.79
CA ARG A 53 -8.77 34.66 -20.07
C ARG A 53 -7.68 35.72 -19.96
N HIS A 54 -7.58 36.34 -18.78
CA HIS A 54 -6.67 37.45 -18.51
C HIS A 54 -5.20 37.01 -18.43
N LEU A 55 -4.97 35.70 -18.26
CA LEU A 55 -3.66 35.05 -18.22
C LEU A 55 -3.12 34.75 -19.62
N ASN A 56 -4.00 34.64 -20.63
CA ASN A 56 -3.57 34.40 -22.01
C ASN A 56 -2.68 35.53 -22.54
N PHE A 57 -1.66 35.14 -23.29
CA PHE A 57 -0.70 36.08 -23.86
C PHE A 57 -0.24 35.65 -25.25
N GLU A 58 0.42 36.55 -25.97
CA GLU A 58 1.09 36.25 -27.23
C GLU A 58 2.49 36.86 -27.26
N VAL A 59 3.39 36.24 -28.04
CA VAL A 59 4.72 36.81 -28.30
C VAL A 59 4.63 37.83 -29.43
N MET A 60 5.00 39.07 -29.12
CA MET A 60 5.18 40.13 -30.12
C MET A 60 6.59 40.07 -30.68
N SER A 61 6.70 39.99 -32.01
CA SER A 61 7.99 39.94 -32.70
C SER A 61 8.86 41.16 -32.41
N GLY A 62 10.17 40.93 -32.43
CA GLY A 62 11.17 41.97 -32.30
C GLY A 62 11.09 42.97 -33.45
N LYS A 63 11.59 44.17 -33.21
CA LYS A 63 11.60 45.26 -34.20
C LYS A 63 12.98 45.82 -34.36
N LYS A 64 13.51 45.75 -35.58
CA LYS A 64 14.68 46.52 -35.99
C LYS A 64 14.24 47.98 -36.18
N ILE A 65 14.66 48.87 -35.28
CA ILE A 65 14.48 50.31 -35.44
C ILE A 65 15.75 50.88 -36.09
N THR A 66 15.53 51.61 -37.18
CA THR A 66 16.59 52.38 -37.83
C THR A 66 16.85 53.65 -37.03
N THR A 67 18.07 53.71 -36.49
CA THR A 67 18.82 54.87 -35.99
C THR A 67 18.38 55.57 -34.70
N ARG A 68 19.15 55.32 -33.63
CA ARG A 68 19.50 56.35 -32.63
C ARG A 68 21.01 56.59 -32.80
N ASN A 69 21.41 57.75 -33.33
CA ASN A 69 22.82 58.12 -33.58
C ASN A 69 23.63 57.16 -34.47
N GLY A 70 23.15 56.82 -35.68
CA GLY A 70 23.85 55.95 -36.63
C GLY A 70 23.87 54.45 -36.29
N LYS A 71 23.35 54.04 -35.12
CA LYS A 71 23.29 52.62 -34.69
C LYS A 71 21.88 52.05 -34.83
N THR A 72 21.78 50.87 -35.44
CA THR A 72 20.57 50.04 -35.47
C THR A 72 20.25 49.57 -34.05
N VAL A 73 19.05 49.87 -33.56
CA VAL A 73 18.59 49.38 -32.26
C VAL A 73 17.57 48.27 -32.52
N TYR A 74 17.87 47.06 -32.05
CA TYR A 74 16.92 45.96 -32.08
C TYR A 74 16.12 45.96 -30.77
N ILE A 75 14.80 46.03 -30.89
CA ILE A 75 13.89 45.77 -29.78
C ILE A 75 13.66 44.26 -29.75
N PRO A 76 13.98 43.57 -28.64
CA PRO A 76 13.76 42.14 -28.51
C PRO A 76 12.27 41.79 -28.55
N PRO A 77 11.92 40.52 -28.85
CA PRO A 77 10.55 40.05 -28.71
C PRO A 77 10.08 40.20 -27.26
N ARG A 78 8.76 40.39 -27.08
CA ARG A 78 8.17 40.62 -25.76
C ARG A 78 6.81 39.96 -25.64
N ILE A 79 6.46 39.57 -24.41
CA ILE A 79 5.12 39.09 -24.07
C ILE A 79 4.15 40.26 -24.03
N VAL A 80 2.98 40.08 -24.65
CA VAL A 80 1.86 41.01 -24.55
C VAL A 80 0.58 40.24 -24.29
N ARG A 81 -0.42 40.89 -23.68
CA ARG A 81 -1.74 40.29 -23.49
C ARG A 81 -2.33 39.87 -24.84
N LEU A 82 -2.95 38.70 -24.88
CA LEU A 82 -3.51 38.12 -26.09
C LEU A 82 -4.52 39.07 -26.76
N GLY A 83 -4.44 39.22 -28.08
CA GLY A 83 -5.36 40.04 -28.88
C GLY A 83 -5.08 41.54 -28.86
N THR A 84 -4.07 42.01 -28.13
CA THR A 84 -3.73 43.44 -28.02
C THR A 84 -2.87 43.96 -29.18
N GLN A 85 -2.31 43.07 -30.00
CA GLN A 85 -1.56 43.51 -31.19
C GLN A 85 -2.44 44.28 -32.17
N ARG A 86 -1.91 45.38 -32.72
CA ARG A 86 -2.63 46.30 -33.63
C ARG A 86 -3.14 45.62 -34.91
N LYS A 87 -2.40 44.65 -35.43
CA LYS A 87 -2.76 43.89 -36.64
C LYS A 87 -3.17 42.49 -36.21
N SER A 88 -4.33 42.03 -36.68
CA SER A 88 -4.76 40.65 -36.49
C SER A 88 -3.81 39.67 -37.19
N LEU A 89 -3.81 38.41 -36.76
CA LEU A 89 -3.07 37.32 -37.40
C LEU A 89 -3.30 37.29 -38.90
N LYS A 90 -4.56 37.39 -39.34
CA LYS A 90 -4.91 37.38 -40.77
C LYS A 90 -4.23 38.53 -41.53
N LYS A 91 -4.23 39.74 -40.96
CA LYS A 91 -3.57 40.90 -41.59
C LYS A 91 -2.05 40.78 -41.59
N ARG A 92 -1.46 40.24 -40.52
CA ARG A 92 -0.01 39.96 -40.44
C ARG A 92 0.41 38.96 -41.54
N TYR A 93 -0.34 37.88 -41.67
CA TYR A 93 -0.16 36.85 -42.70
C TYR A 93 -0.25 37.41 -44.12
N GLU A 94 -1.33 38.13 -44.44
CA GLU A 94 -1.55 38.73 -45.77
C GLU A 94 -0.46 39.73 -46.13
N GLN A 95 -0.03 40.55 -45.15
CA GLN A 95 1.07 41.47 -45.35
C GLN A 95 2.37 40.73 -45.68
N ARG A 96 2.69 39.66 -44.94
CA ARG A 96 3.91 38.91 -45.18
C ARG A 96 3.93 38.23 -46.55
N LEU A 97 2.80 37.65 -46.98
CA LEU A 97 2.67 37.10 -48.34
C LEU A 97 2.87 38.18 -49.42
N LYS A 98 2.37 39.40 -49.18
CA LYS A 98 2.58 40.54 -50.08
C LYS A 98 4.06 40.93 -50.15
N GLU A 99 4.76 40.99 -49.02
CA GLU A 99 6.21 41.26 -48.96
C GLU A 99 7.04 40.21 -49.70
N LEU A 100 6.60 38.94 -49.67
CA LEU A 100 7.22 37.83 -50.39
C LEU A 100 6.87 37.80 -51.89
N ASN A 101 6.04 38.74 -52.37
CA ASN A 101 5.47 38.73 -53.72
C ASN A 101 4.82 37.38 -54.09
N PHE A 102 4.25 36.69 -53.11
CA PHE A 102 3.59 35.41 -53.32
C PHE A 102 2.32 35.60 -54.15
N LYS A 103 2.17 34.80 -55.20
CA LYS A 103 0.99 34.80 -56.07
C LYS A 103 0.29 33.46 -55.94
N PRO A 104 -0.91 33.39 -55.33
CA PRO A 104 -1.68 32.16 -55.29
C PRO A 104 -2.04 31.75 -56.73
N TRP A 105 -2.41 30.48 -56.92
CA TRP A 105 -3.05 30.06 -58.16
C TRP A 105 -4.47 30.63 -58.23
N ARG A 106 -5.22 30.31 -59.29
CA ARG A 106 -6.64 30.70 -59.38
C ARG A 106 -7.39 30.27 -58.11
N GLU A 107 -8.31 31.09 -57.62
CA GLU A 107 -8.98 30.89 -56.33
C GLU A 107 -9.64 29.50 -56.18
N ASP A 108 -10.07 28.92 -57.31
CA ASP A 108 -10.71 27.60 -57.43
C ASP A 108 -9.72 26.44 -57.63
N ALA A 109 -8.41 26.70 -57.67
CA ALA A 109 -7.42 25.65 -57.90
C ALA A 109 -7.40 24.67 -56.72
N PRO A 110 -7.66 23.37 -56.93
CA PRO A 110 -7.74 22.39 -55.84
C PRO A 110 -6.38 22.16 -55.14
N ASN A 111 -5.28 22.55 -55.78
CA ASN A 111 -3.94 22.17 -55.37
C ASN A 111 -3.15 23.32 -54.72
N GLN A 112 -3.80 24.44 -54.34
CA GLN A 112 -3.13 25.62 -53.79
C GLN A 112 -1.99 25.25 -52.83
N PRO A 113 -0.79 25.83 -52.99
CA PRO A 113 0.35 25.45 -52.17
C PRO A 113 0.09 25.81 -50.71
N ASN A 114 0.50 24.92 -49.81
CA ASN A 114 0.46 25.20 -48.38
C ASN A 114 1.37 26.39 -48.07
N THR A 115 0.75 27.49 -47.67
CA THR A 115 1.43 28.74 -47.32
C THR A 115 1.31 29.10 -45.85
N CYS A 116 0.57 28.29 -45.10
CA CYS A 116 0.35 28.43 -43.68
C CYS A 116 0.63 27.09 -42.99
N VAL A 117 1.44 27.11 -41.94
CA VAL A 117 1.70 25.97 -41.05
C VAL A 117 1.35 26.40 -39.63
N ASP A 118 0.46 25.65 -38.99
CA ASP A 118 0.02 25.85 -37.62
C ASP A 118 0.62 24.76 -36.73
N PHE A 119 1.44 25.17 -35.78
CA PHE A 119 2.03 24.33 -34.76
C PHE A 119 1.22 24.46 -33.48
N VAL A 120 0.71 23.34 -32.97
CA VAL A 120 0.17 23.27 -31.60
C VAL A 120 1.23 22.62 -30.72
N LEU A 121 1.79 23.40 -29.81
CA LEU A 121 2.87 23.00 -28.91
C LEU A 121 2.31 22.88 -27.49
N SER A 122 2.48 21.71 -26.87
CA SER A 122 2.00 21.44 -25.50
C SER A 122 2.76 20.24 -24.93
N GLY A 123 2.21 19.63 -23.88
CA GLY A 123 2.73 18.45 -23.23
C GLY A 123 1.66 17.84 -22.33
N ASP A 124 2.08 16.90 -21.50
CA ASP A 124 1.21 16.31 -20.50
C ASP A 124 0.65 17.37 -19.54
N HIS A 125 -0.61 17.17 -19.15
CA HIS A 125 -1.41 18.15 -18.45
C HIS A 125 -0.78 18.60 -17.13
N ASP A 126 -0.34 17.65 -16.31
CA ASP A 126 0.26 17.93 -15.01
C ASP A 126 1.53 18.75 -15.15
N ARG A 127 2.40 18.39 -16.11
CA ARG A 127 3.63 19.14 -16.33
C ARG A 127 3.39 20.53 -16.91
N MET A 128 2.47 20.67 -17.86
CA MET A 128 2.14 21.98 -18.45
C MET A 128 1.51 22.92 -17.41
N THR A 129 0.66 22.39 -16.52
CA THR A 129 0.05 23.18 -15.44
C THR A 129 1.03 23.49 -14.33
N GLU A 130 1.97 22.59 -14.02
CA GLU A 130 3.10 22.87 -13.14
C GLU A 130 3.98 24.01 -13.66
N ILE A 131 4.33 24.00 -14.96
CA ILE A 131 5.10 25.10 -15.57
C ILE A 131 4.31 26.42 -15.54
N ALA A 132 3.00 26.39 -15.77
CA ALA A 132 2.18 27.60 -15.80
C ALA A 132 1.88 28.17 -14.40
N PHE A 133 1.54 27.31 -13.44
CA PHE A 133 0.93 27.69 -12.16
C PHE A 133 1.73 27.23 -10.93
N GLY A 134 2.85 26.54 -11.12
CA GLY A 134 3.80 26.12 -10.07
C GLY A 134 3.48 24.77 -9.43
N LYS A 135 2.36 24.14 -9.81
CA LYS A 135 1.95 22.80 -9.38
C LYS A 135 0.95 22.20 -10.39
N PRO A 136 0.79 20.86 -10.45
CA PRO A 136 -0.25 20.22 -11.24
C PRO A 136 -1.66 20.68 -10.82
N MET A 137 -2.47 21.15 -11.76
CA MET A 137 -3.82 21.71 -11.50
C MET A 137 -4.85 21.19 -12.49
N ASP A 138 -5.96 20.59 -12.02
CA ASP A 138 -7.11 20.22 -12.85
C ASP A 138 -8.24 21.22 -12.62
N PHE A 139 -8.44 22.16 -13.55
CA PHE A 139 -9.46 23.21 -13.43
C PHE A 139 -10.82 22.71 -13.91
N ASP A 140 -11.87 22.95 -13.12
CA ASP A 140 -13.22 22.95 -13.65
C ASP A 140 -13.50 24.28 -14.35
N TRP A 141 -13.76 24.22 -15.66
CA TRP A 141 -14.05 25.38 -16.50
C TRP A 141 -15.40 26.03 -16.18
N GLN A 142 -16.26 25.37 -15.39
CA GLN A 142 -17.54 25.91 -14.93
C GLN A 142 -17.41 26.79 -13.67
N GLU A 143 -16.29 26.67 -12.96
CA GLU A 143 -16.03 27.40 -11.72
C GLU A 143 -15.24 28.70 -11.95
N ASP A 144 -15.25 29.60 -10.97
CA ASP A 144 -14.43 30.81 -11.00
C ASP A 144 -12.99 30.50 -10.56
N ASN A 145 -12.08 30.47 -11.53
CA ASN A 145 -10.65 30.24 -11.33
C ASN A 145 -9.82 31.55 -11.39
N SER A 146 -10.43 32.71 -11.17
CA SER A 146 -9.75 34.01 -11.18
C SER A 146 -8.66 34.18 -10.11
N TRP A 147 -8.66 33.32 -9.09
CA TRP A 147 -7.66 33.30 -8.01
C TRP A 147 -6.27 32.81 -8.47
N VAL A 148 -6.20 32.10 -9.60
CA VAL A 148 -4.94 31.50 -10.06
C VAL A 148 -4.02 32.56 -10.66
N SER A 149 -2.72 32.42 -10.38
CA SER A 149 -1.68 33.29 -10.92
C SER A 149 -0.54 32.47 -11.53
N LEU A 150 0.19 33.08 -12.46
CA LEU A 150 1.32 32.42 -13.11
C LEU A 150 2.52 32.30 -12.17
N ALA A 151 3.17 31.14 -12.21
CA ALA A 151 4.38 30.86 -11.45
C ALA A 151 5.57 31.69 -11.95
N ASP A 152 6.30 32.28 -11.01
CA ASP A 152 7.54 33.00 -11.28
C ASP A 152 8.64 32.03 -11.74
N ASP A 153 9.44 32.45 -12.72
CA ASP A 153 10.61 31.71 -13.14
C ASP A 153 11.77 31.92 -12.15
N PRO A 154 12.24 30.87 -11.44
CA PRO A 154 13.35 31.00 -10.50
C PRO A 154 14.67 31.40 -11.18
N ASN A 155 14.81 31.17 -12.48
CA ASN A 155 16.01 31.47 -13.25
C ASN A 155 15.95 32.83 -13.97
N HIS A 156 14.76 33.41 -14.12
CA HIS A 156 14.56 34.68 -14.84
C HIS A 156 13.71 35.66 -13.99
N PRO A 157 14.33 36.44 -13.10
CA PRO A 157 13.62 37.37 -12.24
C PRO A 157 12.72 38.33 -13.02
N GLY A 158 11.43 38.35 -12.66
CA GLY A 158 10.42 39.18 -13.32
C GLY A 158 9.76 38.56 -14.56
N MET A 159 10.09 37.33 -14.92
CA MET A 159 9.38 36.54 -15.93
C MET A 159 8.61 35.38 -15.28
N LYS A 160 7.54 34.94 -15.94
CA LYS A 160 6.82 33.72 -15.56
C LYS A 160 7.41 32.51 -16.28
N MET A 161 7.41 31.34 -15.63
CA MET A 161 7.99 30.11 -16.22
C MET A 161 7.41 29.80 -17.61
N ILE A 162 6.08 29.88 -17.76
CA ILE A 162 5.41 29.64 -19.04
C ILE A 162 5.72 30.71 -20.10
N GLU A 163 6.04 31.95 -19.69
CA GLU A 163 6.47 33.01 -20.61
C GLU A 163 7.89 32.75 -21.12
N THR A 164 8.80 32.29 -20.25
CA THR A 164 10.15 31.84 -20.64
C THR A 164 10.05 30.68 -21.64
N MET A 165 9.19 29.69 -21.38
CA MET A 165 8.93 28.59 -22.30
C MET A 165 8.39 29.08 -23.66
N ALA A 166 7.53 30.11 -23.65
CA ALA A 166 7.04 30.73 -24.89
C ALA A 166 8.17 31.36 -25.70
N MET A 167 9.12 32.04 -25.04
CA MET A 167 10.29 32.62 -25.71
C MET A 167 11.19 31.54 -26.30
N ASP A 168 11.36 30.42 -25.62
CA ASP A 168 12.12 29.29 -26.14
C ASP A 168 11.48 28.69 -27.40
N TYR A 169 10.16 28.53 -27.42
CA TYR A 169 9.43 28.11 -28.61
C TYR A 169 9.54 29.14 -29.74
N TYR A 170 9.43 30.43 -29.40
CA TYR A 170 9.56 31.51 -30.36
C TYR A 170 10.95 31.48 -31.02
N ASP A 171 12.01 31.39 -30.23
CA ASP A 171 13.40 31.35 -30.69
C ASP A 171 13.67 30.10 -31.53
N PHE A 172 13.13 28.94 -31.14
CA PHE A 172 13.18 27.72 -31.95
C PHE A 172 12.56 27.94 -33.33
N LEU A 173 11.33 28.47 -33.41
CA LEU A 173 10.65 28.73 -34.67
C LEU A 173 11.38 29.79 -35.51
N CYS A 174 11.89 30.85 -34.88
CA CYS A 174 12.66 31.89 -35.56
C CYS A 174 13.94 31.33 -36.18
N ARG A 175 14.65 30.42 -35.49
CA ARG A 175 15.84 29.76 -36.05
C ARG A 175 15.50 28.86 -37.25
N LYS A 176 14.33 28.23 -37.26
CA LYS A 176 13.92 27.33 -38.36
C LYS A 176 13.36 28.08 -39.57
N PHE A 177 12.58 29.13 -39.34
CA PHE A 177 11.80 29.78 -40.39
C PHE A 177 12.17 31.24 -40.65
N GLY A 178 12.93 31.88 -39.77
CA GLY A 178 13.14 33.33 -39.76
C GLY A 178 12.05 34.06 -38.97
N GLU A 179 12.46 35.06 -38.18
CA GLU A 179 11.59 35.82 -37.27
C GLU A 179 10.41 36.47 -38.00
N GLU A 180 10.64 37.00 -39.21
CA GLU A 180 9.61 37.65 -40.02
C GLU A 180 8.57 36.68 -40.62
N ASN A 181 8.81 35.37 -40.53
CA ASN A 181 7.94 34.33 -41.05
C ASN A 181 7.13 33.64 -39.94
N VAL A 182 7.43 33.93 -38.67
CA VAL A 182 6.60 33.56 -37.50
C VAL A 182 5.53 34.64 -37.32
N ILE A 183 4.32 34.35 -37.79
CA ILE A 183 3.21 35.31 -37.84
C ILE A 183 2.58 35.51 -36.46
N GLY A 184 2.54 34.45 -35.66
CA GLY A 184 1.90 34.42 -34.34
C GLY A 184 2.48 33.31 -33.47
N LEU A 185 2.46 33.56 -32.15
CA LEU A 185 2.69 32.57 -31.12
C LEU A 185 1.80 32.95 -29.93
N GLU A 186 0.62 32.35 -29.88
CA GLU A 186 -0.43 32.60 -28.90
C GLU A 186 -0.41 31.50 -27.84
N CYS A 187 -0.42 31.87 -26.55
CA CYS A 187 -0.52 30.96 -25.42
C CYS A 187 -1.93 31.00 -24.83
N HIS A 188 -2.59 29.83 -24.79
CA HIS A 188 -3.89 29.66 -24.16
C HIS A 188 -3.73 29.00 -22.80
N LEU A 189 -4.19 29.72 -21.77
CA LEU A 189 -4.13 29.36 -20.35
C LEU A 189 -5.52 29.29 -19.72
N ASP A 190 -6.55 29.27 -20.55
CA ASP A 190 -7.96 29.30 -20.21
C ASP A 190 -8.73 28.10 -20.78
N GLU A 191 -8.00 27.06 -21.17
CA GLU A 191 -8.53 25.76 -21.56
C GLU A 191 -8.09 24.69 -20.55
N THR A 192 -8.34 23.42 -20.83
CA THR A 192 -7.95 22.31 -19.95
C THR A 192 -6.44 22.27 -19.72
N THR A 193 -5.63 22.30 -20.78
CA THR A 193 -4.17 22.18 -20.70
C THR A 193 -3.52 23.39 -21.35
N PRO A 194 -2.54 24.04 -20.71
CA PRO A 194 -1.76 25.10 -21.34
C PRO A 194 -1.15 24.63 -22.66
N HIS A 195 -1.34 25.41 -23.72
CA HIS A 195 -0.79 25.10 -25.04
C HIS A 195 -0.55 26.38 -25.83
N PHE A 196 0.27 26.25 -26.87
CA PHE A 196 0.63 27.34 -27.76
C PHE A 196 0.18 27.04 -29.18
N HIS A 197 -0.38 28.02 -29.85
CA HIS A 197 -0.57 28.04 -31.29
C HIS A 197 0.51 28.89 -31.93
N ALA A 198 1.28 28.33 -32.85
CA ALA A 198 2.29 29.06 -33.59
C ALA A 198 2.01 29.01 -35.09
N LEU A 199 1.76 30.19 -35.65
CA LEU A 199 1.43 30.34 -37.06
C LEU A 199 2.65 30.76 -37.86
N VAL A 200 3.03 29.97 -38.86
CA VAL A 200 4.26 30.17 -39.63
C VAL A 200 4.00 30.13 -41.13
N ILE A 201 4.68 30.99 -41.89
CA ILE A 201 4.78 30.90 -43.35
C ILE A 201 6.08 30.15 -43.70
N PRO A 202 6.03 28.97 -44.34
CA PRO A 202 7.23 28.20 -44.63
C PRO A 202 8.00 28.82 -45.80
N VAL A 203 8.92 29.75 -45.52
CA VAL A 203 9.75 30.41 -46.54
C VAL A 203 11.10 29.72 -46.60
N ALA A 204 11.53 29.31 -47.79
CA ALA A 204 12.83 28.69 -48.01
C ALA A 204 13.54 29.34 -49.19
N GLU A 205 14.87 29.36 -49.12
CA GLU A 205 15.70 29.72 -50.25
C GLU A 205 15.74 28.55 -51.25
N ARG A 206 15.13 28.72 -52.42
CA ARG A 206 15.16 27.71 -53.50
C ARG A 206 15.70 28.28 -54.78
N VAL A 207 16.32 27.41 -55.57
CA VAL A 207 16.59 27.71 -56.97
C VAL A 207 15.26 27.92 -57.69
N LYS A 208 15.14 29.04 -58.41
CA LYS A 208 13.93 29.35 -59.19
C LYS A 208 13.63 28.22 -60.18
N ARG A 209 12.48 27.54 -60.02
CA ARG A 209 12.02 26.49 -60.97
C ARG A 209 11.72 27.14 -62.34
N GLY A 210 12.40 26.70 -63.39
CA GLY A 210 12.29 27.25 -64.75
C GLY A 210 13.51 26.93 -65.61
N ARG A 211 13.58 27.47 -66.84
CA ARG A 211 14.76 27.35 -67.71
C ARG A 211 15.90 28.18 -67.12
N VAL A 212 16.73 27.56 -66.29
CA VAL A 212 18.01 28.11 -65.80
C VAL A 212 19.16 27.76 -66.79
N GLY A 213 18.87 26.98 -67.84
CA GLY A 213 19.85 26.66 -68.88
C GLY A 213 20.15 27.87 -69.77
N GLY A 214 21.42 28.26 -69.84
CA GLY A 214 21.87 29.37 -70.65
C GLY A 214 23.19 29.96 -70.15
N TYR A 215 23.52 31.12 -70.68
CA TYR A 215 24.68 31.90 -70.31
C TYR A 215 24.24 33.32 -69.91
N GLU A 216 24.95 33.93 -68.97
CA GLU A 216 24.74 35.31 -68.53
C GLU A 216 25.97 36.15 -68.87
N LEU A 217 25.79 37.46 -69.07
CA LEU A 217 26.93 38.36 -69.28
C LEU A 217 27.90 38.25 -68.09
N ASP A 218 29.18 38.07 -68.38
CA ASP A 218 30.20 38.00 -67.34
C ASP A 218 30.53 39.42 -66.86
N PRO A 219 30.21 39.78 -65.60
CA PRO A 219 30.49 41.11 -65.07
C PRO A 219 32.00 41.40 -64.94
N ASN A 220 32.86 40.37 -65.06
CA ASN A 220 34.31 40.52 -64.96
C ASN A 220 34.98 40.87 -66.31
N VAL A 221 34.23 40.85 -67.42
CA VAL A 221 34.74 41.21 -68.75
C VAL A 221 34.42 42.68 -69.02
N GLU A 222 35.42 43.46 -69.43
CA GLU A 222 35.23 44.87 -69.77
C GLU A 222 34.28 45.05 -70.96
N SER A 223 33.35 46.00 -70.86
CA SER A 223 32.37 46.28 -71.90
C SER A 223 33.03 46.91 -73.12
N ASP A 224 32.76 46.37 -74.31
CA ASP A 224 33.18 46.95 -75.60
C ASP A 224 32.22 48.05 -76.11
N GLY A 225 31.26 48.49 -75.28
CA GLY A 225 30.28 49.52 -75.61
C GLY A 225 29.08 49.04 -76.43
N LYS A 226 28.99 47.75 -76.80
CA LYS A 226 27.82 47.20 -77.49
C LYS A 226 26.78 46.66 -76.49
N GLU A 227 25.50 47.00 -76.71
CA GLU A 227 24.40 46.43 -75.94
C GLU A 227 24.28 44.92 -76.21
N ARG A 228 24.30 44.14 -75.14
CA ARG A 228 24.12 42.68 -75.14
C ARG A 228 23.02 42.29 -74.16
N PRO A 229 22.22 41.25 -74.45
CA PRO A 229 21.27 40.72 -73.48
C PRO A 229 21.96 40.22 -72.21
N GLU A 230 21.41 40.52 -71.03
CA GLU A 230 21.95 39.99 -69.76
C GLU A 230 21.96 38.46 -69.67
N HIS A 231 21.05 37.80 -70.38
CA HIS A 231 20.91 36.35 -70.38
C HIS A 231 20.54 35.82 -71.77
N ILE A 232 21.19 34.73 -72.19
CA ILE A 232 20.97 34.06 -73.46
C ILE A 232 20.84 32.55 -73.26
N THR A 233 20.04 31.89 -74.11
CA THR A 233 19.89 30.42 -74.07
C THR A 233 21.10 29.71 -74.64
N THR A 234 21.28 28.41 -74.33
CA THR A 234 22.38 27.58 -74.89
C THR A 234 22.40 27.62 -76.42
N ARG A 235 21.22 27.52 -77.08
CA ARG A 235 21.11 27.61 -78.55
C ARG A 235 21.47 28.98 -79.11
N GLN A 236 21.26 30.05 -78.36
CA GLN A 236 21.67 31.40 -78.77
C GLN A 236 23.18 31.56 -78.61
N PHE A 237 23.75 31.06 -77.52
CA PHE A 237 25.19 31.05 -77.28
C PHE A 237 25.96 30.28 -78.36
N GLU A 238 25.48 29.09 -78.73
CA GLU A 238 26.08 28.27 -79.81
C GLU A 238 26.06 28.93 -81.19
N ARG A 239 25.21 29.94 -81.41
CA ARG A 239 25.14 30.71 -82.67
C ARG A 239 26.05 31.93 -82.67
N LEU A 240 26.64 32.30 -81.54
CA LEU A 240 27.58 33.41 -81.42
C LEU A 240 28.97 32.99 -81.92
N LYS A 241 29.75 33.97 -82.40
CA LYS A 241 31.18 33.77 -82.71
C LYS A 241 31.98 33.61 -81.41
N GLU A 242 33.14 32.96 -81.45
CA GLU A 242 34.01 32.75 -80.27
C GLU A 242 34.31 34.06 -79.51
N GLU A 243 34.56 35.15 -80.24
CA GLU A 243 34.77 36.49 -79.66
C GLU A 243 33.57 36.97 -78.84
N GLU A 244 32.34 36.71 -79.31
CA GLU A 244 31.11 37.10 -78.63
C GLU A 244 30.76 36.15 -77.47
N GLN A 245 31.12 34.87 -77.59
CA GLN A 245 30.97 33.89 -76.51
C GLN A 245 31.80 34.25 -75.28
N SER A 246 32.97 34.87 -75.46
CA SER A 246 33.87 35.28 -74.37
C SER A 246 33.26 36.26 -73.36
N PHE A 247 32.21 36.99 -73.76
CA PHE A 247 31.48 37.93 -72.88
C PHE A 247 30.44 37.26 -71.99
N TYR A 248 30.20 35.96 -72.16
CA TYR A 248 29.16 35.23 -71.45
C TYR A 248 29.74 34.06 -70.66
N ARG A 249 29.24 33.85 -69.45
CA ARG A 249 29.55 32.72 -68.58
C ARG A 249 28.32 31.87 -68.35
N LEU A 250 28.50 30.63 -67.91
CA LEU A 250 27.37 29.74 -67.61
C LEU A 250 26.46 30.39 -66.54
N ALA A 251 25.17 30.48 -66.84
CA ALA A 251 24.22 31.12 -65.93
C ALA A 251 24.12 30.32 -64.63
N THR A 252 24.37 30.99 -63.50
CA THR A 252 24.24 30.34 -62.19
C THR A 252 22.79 30.39 -61.72
N PRO A 253 22.28 29.32 -61.08
CA PRO A 253 20.91 29.32 -60.59
C PRO A 253 20.72 30.36 -59.50
N LYS A 254 19.97 31.43 -59.80
CA LYS A 254 19.60 32.43 -58.80
C LYS A 254 18.68 31.79 -57.77
N LYS A 255 19.15 31.76 -56.52
CA LYS A 255 18.38 31.39 -55.37
C LYS A 255 17.42 32.53 -55.00
N VAL A 256 16.16 32.19 -54.77
CA VAL A 256 15.10 33.13 -54.40
C VAL A 256 14.38 32.62 -53.17
N LEU A 257 14.03 33.52 -52.26
CA LEU A 257 13.12 33.22 -51.16
C LEU A 257 11.73 32.93 -51.74
N THR A 258 11.20 31.74 -51.47
CA THR A 258 9.89 31.33 -51.92
C THR A 258 9.16 30.62 -50.80
N VAL A 259 7.83 30.78 -50.77
CA VAL A 259 6.98 29.95 -49.92
C VAL A 259 7.06 28.52 -50.43
N SER A 260 7.44 27.58 -49.57
CA SER A 260 7.71 26.20 -49.93
C SER A 260 7.56 25.27 -48.73
N TYR A 261 6.34 24.81 -48.48
CA TYR A 261 6.05 23.74 -47.50
C TYR A 261 6.96 22.52 -47.70
N SER A 262 7.12 22.06 -48.94
CA SER A 262 7.89 20.84 -49.23
C SER A 262 9.38 20.92 -48.94
N HIS A 263 9.93 22.13 -48.73
CA HIS A 263 11.32 22.26 -48.29
C HIS A 263 11.50 21.76 -46.86
N TYR A 264 10.53 22.04 -46.00
CA TYR A 264 10.56 21.71 -44.58
C TYR A 264 9.94 20.33 -44.28
N PHE A 265 8.94 19.93 -45.08
CA PHE A 265 8.13 18.76 -44.82
C PHE A 265 8.18 17.72 -45.94
N GLY A 266 9.03 17.88 -46.94
CA GLY A 266 9.16 16.91 -48.04
C GLY A 266 8.13 17.06 -49.15
N GLU A 267 8.42 16.45 -50.30
CA GLU A 267 7.56 16.50 -51.50
C GLU A 267 6.59 15.31 -51.55
N THR A 268 6.92 14.21 -50.88
CA THR A 268 6.08 13.01 -50.81
C THR A 268 5.45 12.81 -49.42
N LYS A 269 4.33 12.08 -49.35
CA LYS A 269 3.69 11.71 -48.06
C LYS A 269 4.63 10.93 -47.13
N TYR A 270 5.55 10.14 -47.70
CA TYR A 270 6.52 9.40 -46.91
C TYR A 270 7.54 10.36 -46.28
N GLU A 271 8.10 11.26 -47.07
CA GLU A 271 9.02 12.31 -46.57
C GLU A 271 8.34 13.21 -45.54
N GLU A 272 7.05 13.53 -45.74
CA GLU A 272 6.23 14.27 -44.78
C GLU A 272 6.12 13.54 -43.44
N SER A 273 5.76 12.26 -43.46
CA SER A 273 5.71 11.44 -42.25
C SER A 273 7.07 11.36 -41.54
N GLN A 274 8.18 11.22 -42.29
CA GLN A 274 9.53 11.24 -41.72
C GLN A 274 9.89 12.63 -41.16
N SER A 275 9.46 13.70 -41.81
CA SER A 275 9.71 15.07 -41.36
C SER A 275 9.02 15.34 -40.03
N PHE A 276 7.78 14.89 -39.83
CA PHE A 276 7.07 15.05 -38.56
C PHE A 276 7.81 14.35 -37.41
N ARG A 277 8.31 13.13 -37.64
CA ARG A 277 9.16 12.45 -36.66
C ARG A 277 10.37 13.31 -36.29
N LYS A 278 11.08 13.84 -37.29
CA LYS A 278 12.23 14.72 -37.08
C LYS A 278 11.86 16.02 -36.35
N TRP A 279 10.66 16.56 -36.58
CA TRP A 279 10.15 17.72 -35.85
C TRP A 279 9.91 17.42 -34.38
N HIS A 280 9.38 16.23 -34.05
CA HIS A 280 9.30 15.80 -32.65
C HIS A 280 10.69 15.66 -32.00
N ASP A 281 11.66 15.08 -32.72
CA ASP A 281 13.04 14.94 -32.26
C ASP A 281 13.68 16.32 -31.98
N MET A 282 13.61 17.23 -32.95
CA MET A 282 14.19 18.58 -32.82
C MET A 282 13.51 19.39 -31.71
N LEU A 283 12.18 19.30 -31.57
CA LEU A 283 11.48 20.02 -30.52
C LEU A 283 11.89 19.51 -29.13
N HIS A 284 12.02 18.18 -28.98
CA HIS A 284 12.50 17.56 -27.76
C HIS A 284 13.90 18.03 -27.40
N ASP A 285 14.85 17.79 -28.31
CA ASP A 285 16.28 17.96 -28.05
C ASP A 285 16.65 19.43 -27.85
N GLU A 286 16.00 20.35 -28.57
CA GLU A 286 16.33 21.77 -28.53
C GLU A 286 15.50 22.57 -27.51
N VAL A 287 14.31 22.11 -27.15
CA VAL A 287 13.38 22.87 -26.29
C VAL A 287 12.81 22.02 -25.16
N ASN A 288 12.05 20.97 -25.46
CA ASN A 288 11.16 20.36 -24.47
C ASN A 288 11.87 19.54 -23.38
N CYS A 289 13.05 19.00 -23.66
CA CYS A 289 13.82 18.26 -22.66
C CYS A 289 14.18 19.12 -21.44
N LYS A 290 14.49 20.41 -21.62
CA LYS A 290 14.79 21.34 -20.50
C LYS A 290 13.57 21.68 -19.65
N TRP A 291 12.38 21.51 -20.23
CA TRP A 291 11.10 21.71 -19.57
C TRP A 291 10.56 20.42 -18.95
N GLY A 292 11.33 19.32 -18.95
CA GLY A 292 10.92 18.04 -18.37
C GLY A 292 9.84 17.32 -19.19
N LEU A 293 9.75 17.62 -20.48
CA LEU A 293 8.85 16.97 -21.43
C LEU A 293 9.66 16.01 -22.32
N GLU A 294 9.40 14.72 -22.15
CA GLU A 294 10.00 13.62 -22.91
C GLU A 294 9.39 13.52 -24.31
N ARG A 295 10.17 13.06 -25.29
CA ARG A 295 9.77 12.97 -26.70
C ARG A 295 8.48 12.16 -26.97
N GLY A 296 8.24 11.13 -26.17
CA GLY A 296 7.21 10.12 -26.43
C GLY A 296 7.74 8.91 -27.21
N GLU A 297 7.03 7.80 -27.07
CA GLU A 297 7.36 6.54 -27.73
C GLU A 297 7.16 6.62 -29.24
N ASP A 298 8.10 6.04 -29.99
CA ASP A 298 7.99 5.95 -31.43
C ASP A 298 6.97 4.86 -31.82
N THR A 299 5.79 5.29 -32.26
CA THR A 299 4.75 4.36 -32.74
C THR A 299 5.22 3.49 -33.89
N SER A 300 6.31 3.83 -34.60
CA SER A 300 6.91 2.97 -35.62
C SER A 300 7.67 1.77 -35.07
N LEU A 301 7.95 1.73 -33.76
CA LEU A 301 8.52 0.60 -33.05
C LEU A 301 7.45 -0.30 -32.42
N MET A 302 6.22 0.20 -32.28
CA MET A 302 5.06 -0.57 -31.80
C MET A 302 4.65 -1.64 -32.80
N THR A 303 4.13 -2.75 -32.30
CA THR A 303 3.51 -3.82 -33.10
C THR A 303 2.30 -3.31 -33.91
N VAL A 304 1.86 -4.08 -34.91
CA VAL A 304 0.71 -3.70 -35.74
C VAL A 304 -0.57 -3.60 -34.91
N GLU A 305 -0.69 -4.47 -33.91
CA GLU A 305 -1.77 -4.59 -32.94
C GLU A 305 -1.80 -3.38 -32.00
N GLU A 306 -0.69 -3.03 -31.37
CA GLU A 306 -0.55 -1.83 -30.52
C GLU A 306 -0.86 -0.55 -31.31
N ARG A 307 -0.37 -0.43 -32.54
CA ARG A 307 -0.72 0.71 -33.41
C ARG A 307 -2.20 0.73 -33.78
N LYS A 308 -2.87 -0.43 -33.93
CA LYS A 308 -4.31 -0.50 -34.20
C LYS A 308 -5.13 -0.08 -32.98
N GLU A 309 -4.67 -0.39 -31.77
CA GLU A 309 -5.28 0.09 -30.53
C GLU A 309 -5.12 1.61 -30.37
N HIS A 310 -3.92 2.14 -30.61
CA HIS A 310 -3.65 3.58 -30.58
C HIS A 310 -4.45 4.38 -31.62
N ARG A 311 -4.60 3.86 -32.85
CA ARG A 311 -5.32 4.54 -33.95
C ARG A 311 -6.84 4.61 -33.79
N LYS A 312 -7.43 3.98 -32.76
CA LYS A 312 -8.89 3.79 -32.66
C LYS A 312 -9.58 4.56 -31.55
N LYS A 313 -8.86 5.24 -30.66
CA LYS A 313 -9.51 5.96 -29.56
C LYS A 313 -9.85 7.38 -29.99
N ASN A 314 -11.10 7.60 -30.41
CA ASN A 314 -11.62 8.95 -30.64
C ASN A 314 -11.60 9.76 -29.33
N LYS A 315 -11.47 11.10 -29.41
CA LYS A 315 -11.44 12.02 -28.25
C LYS A 315 -12.48 11.70 -27.18
N ARG A 316 -13.72 11.34 -27.58
CA ARG A 316 -14.83 10.93 -26.69
C ARG A 316 -14.60 9.62 -25.91
N GLN A 317 -13.82 8.70 -26.47
CA GLN A 317 -13.47 7.45 -25.80
C GLN A 317 -12.36 7.71 -24.77
N LEU A 318 -11.34 8.48 -25.14
CA LEU A 318 -10.29 8.92 -24.21
C LEU A 318 -10.88 9.74 -23.05
N GLU A 319 -11.84 10.63 -23.33
CA GLU A 319 -12.52 11.43 -22.32
C GLU A 319 -13.41 10.57 -21.39
N ARG A 320 -14.09 9.55 -21.93
CA ARG A 320 -14.82 8.58 -21.10
C ARG A 320 -13.90 7.73 -20.23
N GLU A 321 -12.78 7.28 -20.77
CA GLU A 321 -11.76 6.55 -20.01
C GLU A 321 -11.16 7.44 -18.91
N ARG A 322 -10.91 8.73 -19.18
CA ARG A 322 -10.49 9.72 -18.18
C ARG A 322 -11.54 9.90 -17.08
N LEU A 323 -12.81 10.09 -17.45
CA LEU A 323 -13.89 10.26 -16.47
C LEU A 323 -14.08 9.03 -15.58
N LEU A 324 -14.01 7.83 -16.15
CA LEU A 324 -14.05 6.57 -15.39
C LEU A 324 -12.83 6.41 -14.46
N ALA A 325 -11.66 6.90 -14.88
CA ALA A 325 -10.47 6.91 -14.04
C ALA A 325 -10.59 7.91 -12.89
N LEU A 326 -11.15 9.11 -13.15
CA LEU A 326 -11.44 10.12 -12.13
C LEU A 326 -12.46 9.62 -11.12
N GLU A 327 -13.56 9.01 -11.55
CA GLU A 327 -14.58 8.43 -10.66
C GLU A 327 -13.97 7.35 -9.74
N LYS A 328 -13.11 6.48 -10.28
CA LYS A 328 -12.36 5.50 -9.48
C LYS A 328 -11.38 6.14 -8.51
N ALA A 329 -10.73 7.23 -8.89
CA ALA A 329 -9.81 7.97 -8.03
C ALA A 329 -10.58 8.63 -6.87
N GLU A 330 -11.72 9.25 -7.15
CA GLU A 330 -12.60 9.85 -6.15
C GLU A 330 -13.15 8.78 -5.19
N GLU A 331 -13.60 7.63 -5.70
CA GLU A 331 -13.99 6.49 -4.84
C GLU A 331 -12.84 6.01 -3.94
N ALA A 332 -11.61 5.99 -4.46
CA ALA A 332 -10.44 5.60 -3.69
C ALA A 332 -10.11 6.63 -2.61
N GLU A 333 -10.28 7.92 -2.91
CA GLU A 333 -10.08 9.02 -1.97
C GLU A 333 -11.11 9.01 -0.85
N ILE A 334 -12.40 8.79 -1.16
CA ILE A 334 -13.46 8.63 -0.16
C ILE A 334 -13.13 7.45 0.77
N LYS A 335 -12.70 6.31 0.22
CA LYS A 335 -12.29 5.14 1.01
C LYS A 335 -11.07 5.45 1.88
N ALA A 336 -10.12 6.23 1.38
CA ALA A 336 -8.96 6.68 2.15
C ALA A 336 -9.39 7.57 3.33
N GLN A 337 -10.25 8.56 3.10
CA GLN A 337 -10.80 9.42 4.15
C GLN A 337 -11.59 8.64 5.20
N GLU A 338 -12.38 7.64 4.78
CA GLU A 338 -13.07 6.74 5.73
C GLU A 338 -12.09 5.91 6.55
N SER A 339 -11.00 5.45 5.94
CA SER A 339 -9.96 4.70 6.64
C SER A 339 -9.21 5.57 7.65
N GLU A 340 -8.97 6.85 7.32
CA GLU A 340 -8.33 7.82 8.20
C GLU A 340 -9.22 8.17 9.40
N LYS A 341 -10.53 8.39 9.18
CA LYS A 341 -11.49 8.58 10.28
C LYS A 341 -11.52 7.38 11.24
N LYS A 342 -11.49 6.16 10.70
CA LYS A 342 -11.42 4.93 11.51
C LYS A 342 -10.10 4.85 12.27
N ALA A 343 -8.98 5.23 11.65
CA ALA A 343 -7.67 5.29 12.30
C ALA A 343 -7.68 6.26 13.49
N LEU A 344 -8.24 7.45 13.32
CA LEU A 344 -8.38 8.44 14.38
C LEU A 344 -9.28 7.95 15.53
N GLU A 345 -10.36 7.22 15.24
CA GLU A 345 -11.17 6.59 16.27
C GLU A 345 -10.42 5.48 17.02
N THR A 346 -9.58 4.71 16.33
CA THR A 346 -8.73 3.70 16.98
C THR A 346 -7.65 4.33 17.84
N GLU A 347 -7.06 5.44 17.42
CA GLU A 347 -6.07 6.19 18.19
C GLU A 347 -6.66 6.71 19.50
N LYS A 348 -7.86 7.32 19.46
CA LYS A 348 -8.59 7.73 20.68
C LYS A 348 -8.85 6.56 21.64
N LYS A 349 -9.12 5.37 21.12
CA LYS A 349 -9.31 4.16 21.95
C LYS A 349 -7.99 3.67 22.54
N ILE A 350 -6.88 3.79 21.82
CA ILE A 350 -5.54 3.47 22.31
C ILE A 350 -5.18 4.43 23.45
N ASP A 351 -5.43 5.72 23.31
CA ASP A 351 -5.16 6.71 24.37
C ASP A 351 -5.98 6.41 25.64
N GLN A 352 -7.26 6.08 25.49
CA GLN A 352 -8.11 5.65 26.61
C GLN A 352 -7.58 4.39 27.28
N ALA A 353 -7.11 3.41 26.51
CA ALA A 353 -6.52 2.19 27.03
C ALA A 353 -5.18 2.43 27.73
N ALA A 354 -4.34 3.34 27.21
CA ALA A 354 -3.08 3.74 27.82
C ALA A 354 -3.31 4.40 29.18
N TRP A 355 -4.28 5.30 29.29
CA TRP A 355 -4.67 5.90 30.58
C TRP A 355 -5.17 4.85 31.58
N ALA A 356 -5.95 3.86 31.13
CA ALA A 356 -6.40 2.78 31.98
C ALA A 356 -5.23 1.89 32.46
N LEU A 357 -4.23 1.66 31.60
CA LEU A 357 -3.04 0.88 31.95
C LEU A 357 -2.20 1.58 33.03
N ASP A 358 -1.97 2.88 32.89
CA ASP A 358 -1.21 3.69 33.87
C ASP A 358 -1.83 3.64 35.29
N ASN A 359 -3.17 3.71 35.36
CA ASN A 359 -3.89 3.54 36.62
C ASN A 359 -3.70 2.14 37.23
N VAL A 360 -3.74 1.09 36.39
CA VAL A 360 -3.54 -0.30 36.84
C VAL A 360 -2.11 -0.51 37.31
N GLU A 361 -1.11 0.02 36.58
CA GLU A 361 0.30 -0.07 36.96
C GLU A 361 0.58 0.63 38.28
N SER A 362 0.01 1.81 38.50
CA SER A 362 0.08 2.53 39.77
C SER A 362 -0.51 1.70 40.92
N SER A 363 -1.71 1.14 40.74
CA SER A 363 -2.33 0.26 41.75
C SER A 363 -1.52 -1.02 41.99
N LEU A 364 -0.86 -1.56 40.96
CA LEU A 364 -0.04 -2.75 41.07
C LEU A 364 1.28 -2.46 41.78
N ALA A 365 1.86 -1.27 41.60
CA ALA A 365 3.04 -0.81 42.34
C ALA A 365 2.73 -0.69 43.84
N GLU A 366 1.62 -0.05 44.22
CA GLU A 366 1.16 0.01 45.61
C GLU A 366 0.99 -1.39 46.21
N LYS A 367 0.31 -2.30 45.48
CA LYS A 367 0.14 -3.68 45.93
C LYS A 367 1.47 -4.41 46.10
N ARG A 368 2.43 -4.23 45.18
CA ARG A 368 3.77 -4.81 45.30
C ARG A 368 4.50 -4.31 46.55
N GLU A 369 4.40 -3.02 46.85
CA GLU A 369 4.97 -2.45 48.07
C GLU A 369 4.34 -3.07 49.33
N THR A 370 3.01 -3.21 49.35
CA THR A 370 2.32 -3.87 50.47
C THR A 370 2.72 -5.35 50.61
N SER A 371 2.85 -6.09 49.52
CA SER A 371 3.34 -7.48 49.54
C SER A 371 4.78 -7.58 50.03
N SER A 372 5.65 -6.63 49.67
CA SER A 372 7.03 -6.59 50.19
C SER A 372 7.03 -6.42 51.71
N LYS A 373 6.28 -5.46 52.24
CA LYS A 373 6.14 -5.23 53.69
C LYS A 373 5.60 -6.47 54.42
N LEU A 374 4.65 -7.17 53.79
CA LEU A 374 4.10 -8.40 54.33
C LEU A 374 5.14 -9.52 54.35
N ASN A 375 5.95 -9.65 53.29
CA ASN A 375 7.04 -10.63 53.22
C ASN A 375 8.12 -10.35 54.27
N ASP A 376 8.51 -9.09 54.47
CA ASP A 376 9.46 -8.71 55.53
C ASP A 376 8.92 -9.08 56.92
N SER A 377 7.61 -8.88 57.13
CA SER A 377 6.93 -9.28 58.37
C SER A 377 6.91 -10.79 58.55
N ILE A 378 6.71 -11.55 57.47
CA ILE A 378 6.76 -13.02 57.48
C ILE A 378 8.17 -13.51 57.79
N ASP A 379 9.20 -12.92 57.19
CA ASP A 379 10.59 -13.32 57.43
C ASP A 379 11.04 -12.96 58.85
N ASN A 380 10.62 -11.81 59.40
CA ASN A 380 10.80 -11.50 60.82
C ASN A 380 10.09 -12.52 61.71
N ALA A 381 8.84 -12.87 61.40
CA ALA A 381 8.11 -13.90 62.14
C ALA A 381 8.81 -15.27 62.05
N ARG A 382 9.38 -15.63 60.90
CA ARG A 382 10.18 -16.87 60.72
C ARG A 382 11.47 -16.84 61.53
N GLN A 383 12.17 -15.72 61.58
CA GLN A 383 13.37 -15.56 62.41
C GLN A 383 13.03 -15.72 63.89
N GLU A 384 11.93 -15.11 64.34
CA GLU A 384 11.45 -15.25 65.71
C GLU A 384 11.00 -16.68 66.01
N LEU A 385 10.31 -17.35 65.08
CA LEU A 385 9.93 -18.75 65.21
C LEU A 385 11.17 -19.66 65.27
N ASN A 386 12.23 -19.36 64.51
CA ASN A 386 13.51 -20.05 64.60
C ASN A 386 14.21 -19.81 65.92
N ARG A 387 14.14 -18.60 66.48
CA ARG A 387 14.65 -18.27 67.81
C ARG A 387 13.90 -19.05 68.89
N ILE A 388 12.57 -19.03 68.85
CA ILE A 388 11.70 -19.82 69.74
C ILE A 388 11.99 -21.31 69.57
N ASN A 389 12.23 -21.81 68.36
CA ASN A 389 12.61 -23.21 68.14
C ASN A 389 13.98 -23.54 68.73
N LYS A 390 14.97 -22.63 68.66
CA LYS A 390 16.26 -22.81 69.34
C LYS A 390 16.11 -22.82 70.86
N GLU A 391 15.30 -21.90 71.40
CA GLU A 391 14.95 -21.87 72.83
C GLU A 391 14.19 -23.14 73.24
N LYS A 392 13.29 -23.62 72.39
CA LYS A 392 12.57 -24.89 72.56
C LYS A 392 13.52 -26.07 72.51
N GLU A 393 14.50 -26.12 71.61
CA GLU A 393 15.51 -27.19 71.59
C GLU A 393 16.44 -27.11 72.80
N SER A 394 16.77 -25.91 73.30
CA SER A 394 17.49 -25.74 74.57
C SER A 394 16.66 -26.23 75.76
N ALA A 395 15.38 -25.85 75.83
CA ALA A 395 14.43 -26.33 76.82
C ALA A 395 14.15 -27.83 76.67
N LYS A 396 14.23 -28.38 75.47
CA LYS A 396 14.15 -29.82 75.19
C LYS A 396 15.43 -30.53 75.58
N ASN A 397 16.60 -29.90 75.51
CA ASN A 397 17.85 -30.43 76.03
C ASN A 397 17.86 -30.41 77.58
N GLU A 398 17.30 -29.37 78.20
CA GLU A 398 16.99 -29.37 79.63
C GLU A 398 15.91 -30.40 79.98
N LYS A 399 14.88 -30.55 79.14
CA LYS A 399 13.87 -31.59 79.25
C LYS A 399 14.48 -32.96 79.08
N THR A 400 15.45 -33.20 78.19
CA THR A 400 16.11 -34.51 78.04
C THR A 400 17.05 -34.77 79.20
N ALA A 401 17.68 -33.74 79.78
CA ALA A 401 18.40 -33.89 81.05
C ALA A 401 17.45 -34.20 82.23
N LEU A 402 16.26 -33.57 82.26
CA LEU A 402 15.19 -33.86 83.21
C LEU A 402 14.48 -35.19 82.91
N GLU A 403 14.40 -35.63 81.67
CA GLU A 403 13.86 -36.90 81.19
C GLU A 403 14.89 -38.01 81.33
N GLN A 404 16.18 -37.73 81.43
CA GLN A 404 17.18 -38.71 81.84
C GLN A 404 17.04 -38.94 83.35
N LYS A 405 16.80 -37.86 84.12
CA LYS A 405 16.29 -37.94 85.50
C LYS A 405 14.89 -38.55 85.62
N ALA A 406 14.03 -38.41 84.60
CA ALA A 406 12.67 -38.97 84.60
C ALA A 406 12.59 -40.36 83.94
N ARG A 407 13.57 -40.81 83.15
CA ARG A 407 13.73 -42.17 82.61
C ARG A 407 14.30 -43.12 83.65
N GLU A 408 15.02 -42.59 84.64
CA GLU A 408 15.21 -43.28 85.92
C GLU A 408 13.88 -43.47 86.69
N LEU A 409 12.83 -42.70 86.35
CA LEU A 409 11.48 -42.75 86.94
C LEU A 409 10.39 -43.27 85.97
N ALA A 410 10.74 -43.61 84.72
CA ALA A 410 9.82 -43.92 83.62
C ALA A 410 10.26 -45.17 82.85
N ASP A 411 10.67 -46.21 83.59
CA ASP A 411 10.42 -47.62 83.27
C ASP A 411 8.94 -48.01 83.53
N ALA A 412 8.06 -47.01 83.68
CA ALA A 412 6.62 -47.14 83.76
C ALA A 412 5.95 -46.37 82.60
N VAL A 413 5.72 -47.11 81.51
CA VAL A 413 4.63 -46.90 80.53
C VAL A 413 4.81 -45.78 79.48
N GLY A 414 5.18 -46.20 78.27
CA GLY A 414 4.30 -46.21 77.09
C GLY A 414 4.17 -44.96 76.22
N ASP A 415 4.59 -45.09 74.95
CA ASP A 415 4.74 -44.11 73.86
C ASP A 415 3.50 -44.07 72.89
N PRO A 416 3.57 -43.56 71.62
CA PRO A 416 3.17 -42.24 71.09
C PRO A 416 2.04 -42.27 70.02
N SER A 417 1.62 -41.11 69.49
CA SER A 417 1.28 -40.85 68.06
C SER A 417 0.80 -39.39 67.88
N GLU A 418 1.40 -38.52 67.04
CA GLU A 418 1.13 -38.33 65.58
C GLU A 418 -0.35 -38.01 65.26
N SER A 419 -0.80 -37.13 64.35
CA SER A 419 -0.23 -36.40 63.21
C SER A 419 -1.23 -35.31 62.74
N VAL A 420 -0.79 -34.48 61.80
CA VAL A 420 -1.43 -33.30 61.21
C VAL A 420 -2.46 -33.65 60.12
N THR A 421 -3.60 -32.94 60.06
CA THR A 421 -4.62 -33.08 58.99
C THR A 421 -4.58 -31.93 57.99
N ILE A 422 -4.55 -32.27 56.70
CA ILE A 422 -4.71 -31.35 55.55
C ILE A 422 -6.21 -31.23 55.22
N LYS A 423 -6.70 -30.00 55.08
CA LYS A 423 -8.10 -29.65 54.80
C LYS A 423 -8.26 -29.24 53.32
N GLY A 424 -9.17 -29.87 52.59
CA GLY A 424 -9.54 -29.40 51.25
C GLY A 424 -10.43 -30.34 50.45
N PHE A 425 -11.75 -30.31 50.71
CA PHE A 425 -12.80 -30.76 49.77
C PHE A 425 -14.23 -30.34 50.21
N CYS A 426 -14.45 -30.03 51.50
CA CYS A 426 -15.80 -29.84 52.06
C CYS A 426 -16.42 -28.43 51.92
N ASP A 427 -15.72 -27.44 51.35
CA ASP A 427 -16.11 -26.03 51.50
C ASP A 427 -16.89 -25.42 50.29
N THR A 428 -17.36 -26.24 49.34
CA THR A 428 -18.10 -25.77 48.14
C THR A 428 -19.59 -25.55 48.44
N VAL A 429 -20.12 -24.36 48.15
CA VAL A 429 -21.45 -23.88 48.58
C VAL A 429 -22.38 -23.60 47.39
N PHE A 430 -23.63 -24.09 47.42
CA PHE A 430 -24.66 -23.91 46.38
C PHE A 430 -25.93 -23.21 46.90
N THR A 431 -26.73 -22.60 46.00
CA THR A 431 -27.98 -21.88 46.32
C THR A 431 -29.18 -22.56 45.63
N TYR A 432 -30.13 -23.10 46.37
CA TYR A 432 -31.25 -23.88 45.79
C TYR A 432 -32.42 -22.99 45.30
N ASN A 433 -33.28 -23.52 44.42
CA ASN A 433 -34.48 -22.81 43.92
C ASN A 433 -35.58 -22.77 45.01
N PRO A 434 -36.00 -21.58 45.51
CA PRO A 434 -36.92 -21.45 46.65
C PRO A 434 -38.29 -22.13 46.47
N LYS A 435 -38.72 -22.39 45.21
CA LYS A 435 -39.99 -23.05 44.88
C LYS A 435 -39.97 -24.58 44.97
N SER A 436 -38.82 -25.21 45.19
CA SER A 436 -38.71 -26.67 45.30
C SER A 436 -39.19 -27.19 46.68
N SER A 437 -39.92 -28.31 46.68
CA SER A 437 -40.57 -28.94 47.85
C SER A 437 -40.11 -30.39 48.02
N GLY A 438 -39.84 -30.82 49.25
CA GLY A 438 -39.36 -32.15 49.59
C GLY A 438 -38.76 -32.18 51.00
N ALA A 439 -38.78 -33.35 51.67
CA ALA A 439 -38.48 -33.47 53.11
C ALA A 439 -37.09 -32.92 53.52
N ILE A 440 -36.08 -33.15 52.68
CA ILE A 440 -34.70 -32.66 52.91
C ILE A 440 -34.62 -31.14 52.76
N ILE A 441 -35.28 -30.57 51.74
CA ILE A 441 -35.28 -29.13 51.45
C ILE A 441 -36.08 -28.37 52.52
N GLU A 442 -37.18 -28.93 53.01
CA GLU A 442 -37.97 -28.35 54.10
C GLU A 442 -37.23 -28.34 55.43
N ASN A 443 -36.51 -29.42 55.78
CA ASN A 443 -35.63 -29.44 56.97
C ASN A 443 -34.56 -28.33 56.89
N LEU A 444 -33.94 -28.17 55.72
CA LEU A 444 -32.91 -27.14 55.50
C LEU A 444 -33.49 -25.70 55.48
N LYS A 445 -34.71 -25.51 54.96
CA LYS A 445 -35.48 -24.25 55.03
C LYS A 445 -35.77 -23.83 56.47
N VAL A 446 -36.22 -24.77 57.31
CA VAL A 446 -36.51 -24.53 58.74
C VAL A 446 -35.26 -24.07 59.50
N LYS A 447 -34.06 -24.52 59.07
CA LYS A 447 -32.78 -24.11 59.65
C LYS A 447 -32.22 -22.80 59.06
N GLY A 448 -32.97 -22.12 58.20
CA GLY A 448 -32.57 -20.84 57.61
C GLY A 448 -31.40 -20.92 56.63
N LYS A 449 -31.03 -22.12 56.16
CA LYS A 449 -29.90 -22.30 55.24
C LYS A 449 -30.35 -22.07 53.80
N THR A 450 -30.00 -20.90 53.25
CA THR A 450 -30.19 -20.57 51.82
C THR A 450 -29.02 -21.02 50.94
N LYS A 451 -27.85 -21.22 51.56
CA LYS A 451 -26.60 -21.69 50.98
C LYS A 451 -26.20 -23.01 51.65
N MET A 452 -25.97 -24.05 50.87
CA MET A 452 -25.79 -25.42 51.39
C MET A 452 -24.64 -26.14 50.72
N THR A 453 -23.88 -26.89 51.52
CA THR A 453 -22.81 -27.78 51.08
C THR A 453 -23.36 -29.18 50.80
N MET A 454 -22.60 -30.00 50.07
CA MET A 454 -22.94 -31.41 49.86
C MET A 454 -23.12 -32.16 51.19
N MET A 455 -22.30 -31.82 52.19
CA MET A 455 -22.40 -32.39 53.53
C MET A 455 -23.69 -31.97 54.25
N ASP A 456 -24.17 -30.74 54.05
CA ASP A 456 -25.44 -30.29 54.63
C ASP A 456 -26.64 -31.08 54.10
N VAL A 457 -26.64 -31.40 52.80
CA VAL A 457 -27.69 -32.20 52.15
C VAL A 457 -27.67 -33.64 52.65
N ILE A 458 -26.47 -34.24 52.74
CA ILE A 458 -26.28 -35.59 53.25
C ILE A 458 -26.71 -35.68 54.73
N MET A 459 -26.29 -34.73 55.56
CA MET A 459 -26.65 -34.68 56.98
C MET A 459 -28.15 -34.46 57.20
N ALA A 460 -28.80 -33.63 56.39
CA ALA A 460 -30.24 -33.43 56.46
C ALA A 460 -31.02 -34.70 56.02
N ALA A 461 -30.55 -35.40 54.99
CA ALA A 461 -31.12 -36.68 54.58
C ALA A 461 -31.02 -37.74 55.67
N PHE A 462 -29.85 -37.87 56.32
CA PHE A 462 -29.68 -38.81 57.44
C PHE A 462 -30.58 -38.45 58.64
N GLN A 463 -30.76 -37.16 58.95
CA GLN A 463 -31.67 -36.74 60.01
C GLN A 463 -33.14 -37.07 59.71
N GLU A 464 -33.58 -36.95 58.46
CA GLU A 464 -34.93 -37.37 58.07
C GLU A 464 -35.10 -38.89 58.08
N VAL A 465 -34.07 -39.64 57.67
CA VAL A 465 -34.06 -41.12 57.79
C VAL A 465 -34.12 -41.54 59.26
N ASP A 466 -33.40 -40.88 60.15
CA ASP A 466 -33.41 -41.17 61.59
C ASP A 466 -34.77 -40.82 62.22
N LYS A 467 -35.43 -39.74 61.78
CA LYS A 467 -36.81 -39.44 62.18
C LYS A 467 -37.75 -40.57 61.79
N VAL A 468 -37.71 -41.05 60.54
CA VAL A 468 -38.54 -42.17 60.07
C VAL A 468 -38.25 -43.46 60.86
N LYS A 469 -36.98 -43.75 61.15
CA LYS A 469 -36.57 -44.91 61.96
C LYS A 469 -36.98 -44.81 63.43
N SER A 470 -37.05 -43.60 63.98
CA SER A 470 -37.45 -43.34 65.37
C SER A 470 -38.97 -43.37 65.60
N GLN A 471 -39.78 -43.43 64.53
CA GLN A 471 -41.23 -43.55 64.63
C GLN A 471 -41.59 -44.88 65.30
N LYS A 472 -42.34 -44.80 66.41
CA LYS A 472 -42.81 -45.97 67.14
C LYS A 472 -44.02 -46.58 66.41
N LYS A 473 -44.00 -47.90 66.27
CA LYS A 473 -45.11 -48.69 65.72
C LYS A 473 -46.41 -48.39 66.47
N SER A 474 -47.47 -48.04 65.74
CA SER A 474 -48.82 -47.91 66.31
C SER A 474 -49.38 -49.27 66.69
N ILE A 475 -50.09 -49.36 67.81
CA ILE A 475 -50.63 -50.61 68.39
C ILE A 475 -51.52 -51.37 67.39
N PHE A 476 -52.12 -50.66 66.43
CA PHE A 476 -53.08 -51.20 65.45
C PHE A 476 -52.49 -51.55 64.07
N THR A 477 -51.17 -51.42 63.87
CA THR A 477 -50.53 -51.66 62.54
C THR A 477 -49.77 -52.98 62.46
N ASN A 478 -49.88 -53.70 61.34
CA ASN A 478 -49.15 -54.95 61.10
C ASN A 478 -47.63 -54.66 61.03
N ALA A 479 -46.81 -55.52 61.65
CA ALA A 479 -45.36 -55.32 61.75
C ALA A 479 -44.64 -55.29 60.40
N ASP A 480 -45.13 -56.05 59.42
CA ASP A 480 -44.52 -56.12 58.09
C ASP A 480 -44.97 -54.98 57.19
N GLU A 481 -46.19 -54.50 57.39
CA GLU A 481 -46.74 -53.36 56.66
C GLU A 481 -46.11 -52.04 57.15
N PHE A 482 -45.91 -51.89 58.46
CA PHE A 482 -45.19 -50.77 59.06
C PHE A 482 -43.71 -50.72 58.59
N ARG A 483 -43.03 -51.87 58.53
CA ARG A 483 -41.66 -51.96 58.01
C ARG A 483 -41.58 -51.65 56.52
N ARG A 484 -42.56 -52.08 55.72
CA ARG A 484 -42.64 -51.72 54.29
C ARG A 484 -42.86 -50.22 54.09
N GLN A 485 -43.74 -49.61 54.89
CA GLN A 485 -43.99 -48.17 54.84
C GLN A 485 -42.73 -47.37 55.21
N GLN A 486 -42.07 -47.70 56.33
CA GLN A 486 -40.79 -47.08 56.71
C GLN A 486 -39.72 -47.23 55.63
N ASN A 487 -39.58 -48.42 55.04
CA ASN A 487 -38.61 -48.66 53.98
C ASN A 487 -38.93 -47.87 52.70
N ASN A 488 -40.21 -47.70 52.36
CA ASN A 488 -40.62 -46.90 51.20
C ASN A 488 -40.36 -45.40 51.43
N GLU A 489 -40.61 -44.88 52.64
CA GLU A 489 -40.31 -43.50 53.00
C GLU A 489 -38.81 -43.23 53.00
N ILE A 490 -38.00 -44.12 53.57
CA ILE A 490 -36.53 -44.04 53.51
C ILE A 490 -36.05 -44.06 52.05
N LYS A 491 -36.62 -44.93 51.21
CA LYS A 491 -36.27 -45.03 49.80
C LYS A 491 -36.63 -43.75 49.03
N SER A 492 -37.76 -43.11 49.37
CA SER A 492 -38.14 -41.80 48.83
C SER A 492 -37.14 -40.72 49.22
N ILE A 493 -36.75 -40.63 50.50
CA ILE A 493 -35.74 -39.68 51.00
C ILE A 493 -34.39 -39.89 50.31
N MET A 494 -33.97 -41.14 50.13
CA MET A 494 -32.72 -41.47 49.43
C MET A 494 -32.79 -41.12 47.94
N THR A 495 -33.95 -41.26 47.30
CA THR A 495 -34.18 -40.88 45.89
C THR A 495 -34.14 -39.36 45.72
N ASP A 496 -34.75 -38.62 46.64
CA ASP A 496 -34.68 -37.15 46.70
C ASP A 496 -33.23 -36.69 46.91
N MET A 497 -32.50 -37.30 47.85
CA MET A 497 -31.08 -37.01 48.08
C MET A 497 -30.25 -37.26 46.81
N GLN A 498 -30.44 -38.41 46.14
CA GLN A 498 -29.74 -38.71 44.89
C GLN A 498 -30.08 -37.72 43.78
N THR A 499 -31.34 -37.28 43.68
CA THR A 499 -31.77 -36.30 42.68
C THR A 499 -31.13 -34.92 42.94
N ILE A 500 -31.07 -34.50 44.20
CA ILE A 500 -30.39 -33.28 44.61
C ILE A 500 -28.89 -33.38 44.33
N LEU A 501 -28.22 -34.47 44.71
CA LEU A 501 -26.79 -34.69 44.46
C LEU A 501 -26.44 -34.78 42.97
N ARG A 502 -27.30 -35.37 42.13
CA ARG A 502 -27.12 -35.34 40.66
C ARG A 502 -27.21 -33.91 40.10
N SER A 503 -27.98 -33.02 40.73
CA SER A 503 -27.98 -31.60 40.35
C SER A 503 -26.68 -30.88 40.75
N PHE A 504 -25.98 -31.33 41.81
CA PHE A 504 -24.62 -30.89 42.11
C PHE A 504 -23.64 -31.36 41.01
N ASP A 505 -23.74 -32.60 40.53
CA ASP A 505 -22.87 -33.13 39.48
C ASP A 505 -23.08 -32.44 38.12
N SER A 506 -24.33 -32.23 37.69
CA SER A 506 -24.61 -31.57 36.39
C SER A 506 -24.20 -30.10 36.35
N ALA A 507 -24.45 -29.33 37.42
CA ALA A 507 -24.03 -27.93 37.50
C ALA A 507 -22.51 -27.79 37.66
N HIS A 508 -21.85 -28.75 38.33
CA HIS A 508 -20.39 -28.76 38.47
C HIS A 508 -19.69 -29.15 37.18
N ILE A 509 -20.23 -30.10 36.40
CA ILE A 509 -19.72 -30.45 35.07
C ILE A 509 -19.91 -29.29 34.10
N GLU A 510 -21.06 -28.60 34.07
CA GLU A 510 -21.24 -27.40 33.23
C GLU A 510 -20.32 -26.23 33.63
N GLU A 511 -20.15 -25.97 34.94
CA GLU A 511 -19.28 -24.91 35.46
C GLU A 511 -17.79 -25.25 35.26
N LEU A 512 -17.38 -26.51 35.46
CA LEU A 512 -16.02 -26.99 35.14
C LEU A 512 -15.76 -26.96 33.64
N THR A 513 -16.72 -27.37 32.79
CA THR A 513 -16.62 -27.31 31.32
C THR A 513 -16.51 -25.86 30.85
N ARG A 514 -17.27 -24.94 31.46
CA ARG A 514 -17.24 -23.50 31.16
C ARG A 514 -15.95 -22.83 31.66
N ARG A 515 -15.46 -23.17 32.85
CA ARG A 515 -14.19 -22.65 33.41
C ARG A 515 -12.98 -23.22 32.68
N SER A 516 -12.97 -24.51 32.36
CA SER A 516 -11.91 -25.15 31.56
C SER A 516 -11.84 -24.54 30.15
N ARG A 517 -12.99 -24.32 29.51
CA ARG A 517 -13.07 -23.63 28.22
C ARG A 517 -12.62 -22.17 28.30
N ALA A 518 -12.88 -21.45 29.39
CA ALA A 518 -12.44 -20.09 29.59
C ALA A 518 -10.92 -19.99 29.87
N ILE A 519 -10.36 -20.91 30.66
CA ILE A 519 -8.93 -21.01 30.99
C ILE A 519 -8.13 -21.36 29.74
N VAL A 520 -8.52 -22.41 29.00
CA VAL A 520 -7.85 -22.80 27.74
C VAL A 520 -7.93 -21.68 26.69
N LYS A 521 -9.08 -21.00 26.59
CA LYS A 521 -9.25 -19.86 25.66
C LYS A 521 -8.45 -18.62 26.11
N GLN A 522 -8.18 -18.47 27.41
CA GLN A 522 -7.35 -17.39 27.96
C GLN A 522 -5.86 -17.66 27.76
N GLU A 523 -5.39 -18.89 27.98
CA GLU A 523 -4.00 -19.32 27.71
C GLU A 523 -3.67 -19.22 26.22
N LEU A 524 -4.56 -19.70 25.34
CA LEU A 524 -4.40 -19.57 23.88
C LEU A 524 -4.44 -18.11 23.40
N ARG A 525 -5.18 -17.23 24.08
CA ARG A 525 -5.21 -15.77 23.78
C ARG A 525 -3.96 -15.04 24.26
N GLN A 526 -3.44 -15.37 25.44
CA GLN A 526 -2.20 -14.77 25.96
C GLN A 526 -0.99 -15.17 25.11
N ASN A 527 -0.95 -16.41 24.64
CA ASN A 527 0.09 -16.88 23.71
C ASN A 527 -0.07 -16.31 22.29
N ALA A 528 -1.31 -16.09 21.80
CA ALA A 528 -1.56 -15.41 20.53
C ALA A 528 -1.05 -13.94 20.50
N ILE A 529 -0.97 -13.26 21.65
CA ILE A 529 -0.43 -11.89 21.75
C ILE A 529 1.10 -11.89 21.62
N ALA A 530 1.79 -12.83 22.27
CA ALA A 530 3.23 -13.03 22.11
C ALA A 530 3.59 -13.38 20.66
N ILE A 531 2.72 -14.16 20.01
CA ILE A 531 2.87 -14.62 18.63
C ILE A 531 2.53 -13.54 17.58
N ARG A 532 1.57 -12.64 17.86
CA ARG A 532 1.33 -11.46 17.02
C ARG A 532 2.53 -10.53 16.94
N LYS A 533 3.29 -10.39 18.04
CA LYS A 533 4.55 -9.65 18.03
C LYS A 533 5.55 -10.33 17.09
N ILE A 534 5.67 -11.66 17.14
CA ILE A 534 6.53 -12.44 16.23
C ILE A 534 6.06 -12.33 14.77
N GLN A 535 4.75 -12.32 14.51
CA GLN A 535 4.17 -12.16 13.15
C GLN A 535 4.41 -10.77 12.57
N GLN A 536 4.33 -9.69 13.36
CA GLN A 536 4.71 -8.35 12.92
C GLN A 536 6.19 -8.32 12.47
N TYR A 537 7.08 -9.04 13.16
CA TYR A 537 8.49 -9.16 12.75
C TYR A 537 8.71 -10.04 11.50
N ASP A 538 7.92 -11.11 11.30
CA ASP A 538 7.96 -11.97 10.10
C ASP A 538 7.35 -11.31 8.84
N GLU A 539 6.30 -10.47 9.00
CA GLU A 539 5.72 -9.64 7.94
C GLU A 539 6.67 -8.53 7.49
N MET A 540 7.32 -7.83 8.43
CA MET A 540 8.36 -6.85 8.10
C MET A 540 9.55 -7.50 7.38
N SER A 541 9.89 -8.76 7.72
CA SER A 541 10.93 -9.53 7.03
C SER A 541 10.49 -10.04 5.64
N ARG A 542 9.20 -10.33 5.43
CA ARG A 542 8.63 -10.66 4.10
C ARG A 542 8.62 -9.46 3.16
N MET A 543 8.43 -8.25 3.69
CA MET A 543 8.50 -7.00 2.93
C MET A 543 9.94 -6.63 2.51
N GLY A 544 10.96 -7.34 3.02
CA GLY A 544 12.36 -6.94 2.89
C GLY A 544 13.29 -7.83 2.07
N ILE A 545 12.95 -9.08 1.66
CA ILE A 545 13.61 -9.94 0.64
C ILE A 545 12.96 -11.33 0.71
N THR A 546 12.53 -11.88 -0.44
CA THR A 546 12.17 -13.30 -0.57
C THR A 546 13.27 -14.06 -1.33
N ALA A 547 13.44 -15.35 -1.05
CA ALA A 547 14.45 -16.20 -1.71
C ALA A 547 14.28 -16.28 -3.24
N GLU A 548 13.04 -16.09 -3.73
CA GLU A 548 12.72 -16.07 -5.17
C GLU A 548 13.14 -14.74 -5.83
N ASN A 549 13.18 -13.62 -5.09
CA ASN A 549 13.51 -12.30 -5.63
C ASN A 549 14.98 -11.89 -5.41
N ALA A 550 15.78 -12.70 -4.71
CA ALA A 550 17.16 -12.38 -4.36
C ALA A 550 18.09 -12.22 -5.59
N GLY A 551 17.83 -12.94 -6.68
CA GLY A 551 18.58 -12.81 -7.93
C GLY A 551 18.32 -11.48 -8.64
N GLU A 552 17.04 -11.06 -8.70
CA GLU A 552 16.62 -9.79 -9.32
C GLU A 552 17.01 -8.56 -8.48
N ILE A 553 17.03 -8.70 -7.15
CA ILE A 553 17.48 -7.65 -6.23
C ILE A 553 19.00 -7.49 -6.31
N LYS A 554 19.79 -8.56 -6.50
CA LYS A 554 21.24 -8.48 -6.71
C LYS A 554 21.60 -7.67 -7.96
N GLU A 555 20.81 -7.81 -9.02
CA GLU A 555 20.99 -7.07 -10.28
C GLU A 555 20.53 -5.59 -10.17
N LYS A 556 19.56 -5.30 -9.30
CA LYS A 556 19.14 -3.92 -8.95
C LYS A 556 20.02 -3.26 -7.88
N ALA A 557 20.74 -4.03 -7.06
CA ALA A 557 21.57 -3.58 -5.94
C ALA A 557 22.96 -3.08 -6.35
N ASP A 558 23.36 -3.23 -7.62
CA ASP A 558 24.52 -2.54 -8.19
C ASP A 558 24.33 -0.99 -8.24
N LYS A 559 23.19 -0.49 -7.75
CA LYS A 559 22.92 0.93 -7.48
C LYS A 559 22.77 1.21 -5.96
N SER A 560 23.87 0.96 -5.24
CA SER A 560 24.34 1.37 -3.89
C SER A 560 23.39 1.80 -2.74
N ASP A 561 22.20 2.39 -2.94
CA ASP A 561 21.53 3.15 -1.85
C ASP A 561 20.34 2.43 -1.18
N SER A 562 19.70 1.48 -1.85
CA SER A 562 18.46 0.84 -1.35
C SER A 562 18.72 -0.24 -0.29
N LEU A 563 19.77 -1.04 -0.50
CA LEU A 563 20.12 -2.16 0.39
C LEU A 563 20.70 -1.64 1.72
N GLN A 564 21.46 -0.55 1.68
CA GLN A 564 22.03 0.09 2.87
C GLN A 564 20.95 0.67 3.78
N ARG A 565 19.91 1.32 3.24
CA ARG A 565 18.77 1.83 4.03
C ARG A 565 17.91 0.71 4.65
N VAL A 566 17.76 -0.42 3.97
CA VAL A 566 17.09 -1.61 4.50
C VAL A 566 17.93 -2.22 5.62
N MET A 567 19.25 -2.29 5.45
CA MET A 567 20.19 -2.79 6.47
C MET A 567 20.25 -1.89 7.71
N GLU A 568 20.24 -0.56 7.56
CA GLU A 568 20.30 0.39 8.68
C GLU A 568 19.00 0.44 9.50
N SER A 569 17.84 0.09 8.92
CA SER A 569 16.53 0.18 9.58
C SER A 569 16.02 -1.14 10.16
N LEU A 570 16.23 -2.28 9.49
CA LEU A 570 15.67 -3.58 9.89
C LEU A 570 16.64 -4.43 10.72
N TRP A 571 17.95 -4.33 10.45
CA TRP A 571 18.95 -5.20 11.09
C TRP A 571 19.04 -5.00 12.61
N PRO A 572 19.01 -3.78 13.18
CA PRO A 572 19.12 -3.60 14.63
C PRO A 572 17.98 -4.26 15.43
N GLY A 573 16.74 -4.20 14.91
CA GLY A 573 15.58 -4.82 15.56
C GLY A 573 15.57 -6.35 15.44
N MET A 574 15.99 -6.88 14.29
CA MET A 574 16.14 -8.32 14.08
C MET A 574 17.31 -8.90 14.90
N TRP A 575 18.39 -8.14 15.02
CA TRP A 575 19.56 -8.44 15.84
C TRP A 575 19.21 -8.57 17.33
N ASP A 576 18.44 -7.63 17.87
CA ASP A 576 18.02 -7.60 19.28
C ASP A 576 17.10 -8.79 19.63
N ALA A 577 16.18 -9.15 18.71
CA ALA A 577 15.30 -10.30 18.87
C ALA A 577 16.08 -11.64 18.85
N VAL A 578 17.08 -11.77 17.97
CA VAL A 578 17.90 -12.99 17.87
C VAL A 578 18.86 -13.12 19.06
N GLN A 579 19.46 -12.02 19.54
CA GLN A 579 20.27 -11.97 20.77
C GLN A 579 19.44 -12.37 22.02
N THR A 580 18.20 -11.91 22.10
CA THR A 580 17.35 -12.10 23.30
C THR A 580 16.65 -13.46 23.32
N ILE A 581 16.21 -13.99 22.17
CA ILE A 581 15.35 -15.18 22.10
C ILE A 581 16.13 -16.43 21.65
N VAL A 582 16.99 -16.30 20.64
CA VAL A 582 17.63 -17.44 19.94
C VAL A 582 18.98 -17.78 20.56
N ASN A 583 19.84 -16.79 20.81
CA ASN A 583 21.21 -17.00 21.31
C ASN A 583 21.29 -17.80 22.64
N PRO A 584 20.43 -17.54 23.66
CA PRO A 584 20.46 -18.30 24.91
C PRO A 584 19.99 -19.76 24.79
N ARG A 585 19.38 -20.13 23.66
CA ARG A 585 18.75 -21.44 23.40
C ARG A 585 19.39 -22.18 22.23
N LEU A 586 20.39 -21.60 21.57
CA LEU A 586 20.99 -22.09 20.33
C LEU A 586 21.48 -23.55 20.43
N ASP A 587 22.02 -23.93 21.59
CA ASP A 587 22.50 -25.29 21.85
C ASP A 587 21.40 -26.34 22.01
N LYS A 588 20.16 -25.93 22.29
CA LYS A 588 19.00 -26.81 22.49
C LYS A 588 18.29 -27.18 21.20
N TYR A 589 18.56 -26.49 20.09
CA TYR A 589 17.96 -26.79 18.79
C TYR A 589 18.67 -27.98 18.09
N VAL A 590 17.87 -28.83 17.45
CA VAL A 590 18.33 -29.99 16.66
C VAL A 590 18.69 -29.52 15.24
N MET A 591 19.96 -29.18 15.02
CA MET A 591 20.51 -28.67 13.75
C MET A 591 21.99 -29.03 13.62
N PHE A 592 22.56 -28.96 12.42
CA PHE A 592 23.95 -29.34 12.18
C PHE A 592 24.92 -28.34 12.82
N ASP A 593 26.05 -28.81 13.36
CA ASP A 593 27.04 -27.95 14.04
C ASP A 593 27.56 -26.80 13.16
N LYS A 594 27.61 -27.02 11.84
CA LYS A 594 27.98 -26.02 10.85
C LYS A 594 26.96 -24.86 10.77
N GLU A 595 25.68 -25.15 10.99
CA GLU A 595 24.60 -24.15 11.00
C GLU A 595 24.62 -23.35 12.31
N LYS A 596 24.82 -24.02 13.45
CA LYS A 596 25.04 -23.36 14.76
C LYS A 596 26.24 -22.41 14.72
N GLU A 597 27.34 -22.86 14.13
CA GLU A 597 28.56 -22.07 13.96
C GLU A 597 28.35 -20.88 13.01
N THR A 598 27.51 -21.04 11.98
CA THR A 598 27.14 -19.97 11.06
C THR A 598 26.30 -18.89 11.78
N ILE A 599 25.35 -19.29 12.62
CA ILE A 599 24.53 -18.38 13.45
C ILE A 599 25.40 -17.67 14.49
N ARG A 600 26.32 -18.36 15.16
CA ARG A 600 27.26 -17.74 16.12
C ARG A 600 28.18 -16.72 15.44
N LYS A 601 28.71 -17.02 14.26
CA LYS A 601 29.53 -16.08 13.49
C LYS A 601 28.74 -14.85 13.03
N ALA A 602 27.46 -15.04 12.68
CA ALA A 602 26.56 -13.93 12.39
C ALA A 602 26.38 -13.02 13.61
N LEU A 603 26.24 -13.60 14.82
CA LEU A 603 26.00 -12.89 16.08
C LEU A 603 27.23 -12.17 16.69
N CYS A 604 28.44 -12.42 16.19
CA CYS A 604 29.68 -11.83 16.73
C CYS A 604 30.26 -10.66 15.92
N LYS A 605 29.73 -10.33 14.74
CA LYS A 605 30.28 -9.28 13.87
C LYS A 605 29.30 -8.10 13.74
N GLU A 606 29.78 -6.90 14.05
CA GLU A 606 29.04 -5.65 13.81
C GLU A 606 28.69 -5.46 12.31
N PRO A 607 27.66 -4.63 11.98
CA PRO A 607 27.02 -4.57 10.67
C PRO A 607 27.87 -3.99 9.52
N GLU A 608 29.19 -3.90 9.64
CA GLU A 608 30.05 -3.18 8.68
C GLU A 608 30.64 -4.04 7.56
N ILE A 609 30.23 -5.30 7.38
CA ILE A 609 30.84 -6.17 6.37
C ILE A 609 30.04 -6.17 5.06
N SER A 610 30.55 -5.42 4.09
CA SER A 610 30.43 -5.49 2.62
C SER A 610 29.36 -6.44 2.01
N LEU A 611 28.59 -5.87 1.06
CA LEU A 611 27.64 -6.51 0.12
C LEU A 611 28.12 -7.80 -0.59
N ALA A 612 29.43 -8.13 -0.55
CA ALA A 612 30.03 -9.27 -1.25
C ALA A 612 29.48 -10.65 -0.82
N ASN A 613 28.62 -10.69 0.20
CA ASN A 613 28.28 -11.91 0.90
C ASN A 613 26.76 -12.04 1.14
N ALA A 614 25.91 -11.41 0.30
CA ALA A 614 24.45 -11.45 0.42
C ALA A 614 23.85 -12.88 0.55
N THR A 615 24.47 -13.89 -0.08
CA THR A 615 24.01 -15.29 -0.03
C THR A 615 24.04 -15.86 1.40
N TRP A 616 25.08 -15.60 2.20
CA TRP A 616 25.12 -16.13 3.56
C TRP A 616 24.08 -15.47 4.46
N MET A 617 23.79 -14.17 4.25
CA MET A 617 22.78 -13.44 5.03
C MET A 617 21.37 -13.96 4.74
N ILE A 618 21.09 -14.30 3.49
CA ILE A 618 19.81 -14.91 3.08
C ILE A 618 19.66 -16.30 3.69
N ASP A 619 20.73 -17.10 3.71
CA ASP A 619 20.73 -18.42 4.34
C ASP A 619 20.52 -18.32 5.85
N ALA A 620 21.21 -17.39 6.53
CA ALA A 620 21.02 -17.13 7.95
C ALA A 620 19.59 -16.67 8.28
N ALA A 621 19.03 -15.73 7.49
CA ALA A 621 17.65 -15.26 7.67
C ALA A 621 16.61 -16.36 7.45
N ARG A 622 16.84 -17.25 6.48
CA ARG A 622 16.00 -18.42 6.22
C ARG A 622 16.04 -19.41 7.39
N THR A 623 17.23 -19.77 7.86
CA THR A 623 17.39 -20.67 9.01
C THR A 623 16.77 -20.08 10.28
N ILE A 624 16.93 -18.77 10.53
CA ILE A 624 16.30 -18.08 11.66
C ILE A 624 14.77 -18.14 11.55
N ARG A 625 14.21 -17.95 10.35
CA ARG A 625 12.75 -18.04 10.11
C ARG A 625 12.21 -19.46 10.39
N GLU A 626 12.94 -20.49 9.96
CA GLU A 626 12.60 -21.89 10.24
C GLU A 626 12.60 -22.19 11.75
N ILE A 627 13.60 -21.69 12.48
CA ILE A 627 13.68 -21.80 13.95
C ILE A 627 12.51 -21.10 14.64
N VAL A 628 12.16 -19.88 14.19
CA VAL A 628 11.05 -19.10 14.74
C VAL A 628 9.70 -19.78 14.48
N ASN A 629 9.50 -20.34 13.28
CA ASN A 629 8.28 -21.08 12.96
C ASN A 629 8.16 -22.39 13.75
N GLY A 630 9.25 -23.13 13.93
CA GLY A 630 9.28 -24.31 14.81
C GLY A 630 8.96 -23.96 16.27
N THR A 631 9.60 -22.90 16.79
CA THR A 631 9.35 -22.41 18.15
C THR A 631 7.89 -21.95 18.33
N LYS A 632 7.28 -21.36 17.29
CA LYS A 632 5.88 -20.92 17.29
C LYS A 632 4.91 -22.12 17.32
N ALA A 633 5.22 -23.19 16.59
CA ALA A 633 4.45 -24.44 16.62
C ALA A 633 4.51 -25.10 18.00
N GLU A 634 5.71 -25.23 18.58
CA GLU A 634 5.91 -25.79 19.94
C GLU A 634 5.10 -25.02 21.01
N VAL A 635 5.04 -23.69 20.93
CA VAL A 635 4.24 -22.87 21.87
C VAL A 635 2.73 -23.15 21.73
N TYR A 636 2.24 -23.32 20.49
CA TYR A 636 0.83 -23.69 20.28
C TYR A 636 0.54 -25.13 20.71
N GLU A 637 1.49 -26.06 20.56
CA GLU A 637 1.39 -27.43 21.03
C GLU A 637 1.28 -27.50 22.55
N ILE A 638 2.20 -26.84 23.27
CA ILE A 638 2.18 -26.75 24.74
C ILE A 638 0.87 -26.12 25.23
N ALA A 639 0.42 -25.05 24.58
CA ALA A 639 -0.84 -24.38 24.94
C ALA A 639 -2.09 -25.23 24.65
N ALA A 640 -1.98 -26.21 23.76
CA ALA A 640 -3.08 -27.09 23.41
C ALA A 640 -3.19 -28.33 24.31
N GLU A 641 -2.15 -28.67 25.10
CA GLU A 641 -2.12 -29.86 25.99
C GLU A 641 -3.34 -29.93 26.93
N SER A 642 -3.68 -28.84 27.60
CA SER A 642 -4.88 -28.75 28.47
C SER A 642 -6.19 -28.94 27.68
N GLY A 643 -6.22 -28.53 26.41
CA GLY A 643 -7.35 -28.74 25.52
C GLY A 643 -7.46 -30.18 25.02
N VAL A 644 -6.34 -30.89 24.87
CA VAL A 644 -6.31 -32.31 24.47
C VAL A 644 -6.96 -33.17 25.56
N ASP A 645 -6.64 -32.94 26.83
CA ASP A 645 -7.27 -33.64 27.95
C ASP A 645 -8.78 -33.36 28.05
N TYR A 646 -9.19 -32.12 27.76
CA TYR A 646 -10.60 -31.74 27.67
C TYR A 646 -11.34 -32.51 26.55
N LEU A 647 -10.76 -32.64 25.36
CA LEU A 647 -11.37 -33.39 24.25
C LEU A 647 -11.43 -34.90 24.54
N LYS A 648 -10.43 -35.46 25.22
CA LYS A 648 -10.45 -36.86 25.70
C LYS A 648 -11.59 -37.08 26.70
N LYS A 649 -11.77 -36.16 27.66
CA LYS A 649 -12.89 -36.21 28.63
C LYS A 649 -14.26 -36.06 28.00
N LEU A 650 -14.37 -35.34 26.87
CA LEU A 650 -15.58 -35.29 26.04
C LEU A 650 -15.87 -36.60 25.28
N GLY A 651 -14.93 -37.56 25.27
CA GLY A 651 -15.09 -38.86 24.61
C GLY A 651 -14.54 -38.91 23.18
N LEU A 652 -13.66 -37.98 22.78
CA LEU A 652 -12.95 -38.04 21.50
C LEU A 652 -11.72 -38.96 21.61
N ASP A 653 -11.62 -39.95 20.71
CA ASP A 653 -10.40 -40.72 20.54
C ASP A 653 -9.44 -39.96 19.60
N ILE A 654 -8.36 -39.44 20.17
CA ILE A 654 -7.43 -38.54 19.50
C ILE A 654 -6.38 -39.33 18.68
N ALA A 655 -6.20 -40.63 18.96
CA ALA A 655 -5.26 -41.48 18.24
C ALA A 655 -5.92 -42.16 17.02
N GLU A 656 -7.24 -42.03 16.85
CA GLU A 656 -8.00 -42.76 15.84
C GLU A 656 -7.60 -42.36 14.40
N GLY A 657 -6.92 -43.28 13.70
CA GLY A 657 -6.53 -43.11 12.30
C GLY A 657 -5.41 -42.11 12.06
N VAL A 658 -4.56 -41.87 13.07
CA VAL A 658 -3.33 -41.06 12.96
C VAL A 658 -2.12 -42.00 13.00
N VAL A 659 -1.24 -41.93 11.99
CA VAL A 659 -0.09 -42.84 11.84
C VAL A 659 1.19 -42.23 12.42
N GLU A 660 1.39 -40.92 12.26
CA GLU A 660 2.57 -40.15 12.73
C GLU A 660 2.11 -38.81 13.34
N ASP A 661 2.94 -38.22 14.21
CA ASP A 661 2.71 -36.90 14.85
C ASP A 661 1.37 -36.75 15.61
N VAL A 662 0.96 -37.79 16.37
CA VAL A 662 -0.31 -37.84 17.13
C VAL A 662 -0.52 -36.60 18.00
N ASP A 663 0.51 -36.13 18.71
CA ASP A 663 0.42 -34.97 19.59
C ASP A 663 0.18 -33.65 18.83
N LYS A 664 0.74 -33.51 17.63
CA LYS A 664 0.58 -32.31 16.80
C LYS A 664 -0.76 -32.29 16.08
N VAL A 665 -1.26 -33.46 15.66
CA VAL A 665 -2.63 -33.62 15.16
C VAL A 665 -3.64 -33.33 16.27
N ALA A 666 -3.35 -33.76 17.51
CA ALA A 666 -4.15 -33.44 18.69
C ALA A 666 -4.18 -31.93 18.96
N ALA A 667 -3.02 -31.26 18.96
CA ALA A 667 -2.92 -29.82 19.15
C ALA A 667 -3.66 -29.04 18.04
N THR A 668 -3.51 -29.47 16.79
CA THR A 668 -4.24 -28.90 15.63
C THR A 668 -5.76 -29.07 15.78
N THR A 669 -6.20 -30.22 16.28
CA THR A 669 -7.62 -30.50 16.57
C THR A 669 -8.17 -29.52 17.61
N VAL A 670 -7.42 -29.29 18.69
CA VAL A 670 -7.77 -28.35 19.76
C VAL A 670 -7.84 -26.92 19.22
N CYS A 671 -6.86 -26.50 18.43
CA CYS A 671 -6.86 -25.18 17.80
C CYS A 671 -8.09 -24.98 16.89
N LEU A 672 -8.44 -25.96 16.06
CA LEU A 672 -9.64 -25.89 15.21
C LEU A 672 -10.94 -25.85 16.04
N PHE A 673 -11.04 -26.68 17.08
CA PHE A 673 -12.21 -26.77 17.94
C PHE A 673 -12.50 -25.46 18.69
N PHE A 674 -11.45 -24.76 19.12
CA PHE A 674 -11.58 -23.47 19.81
C PHE A 674 -11.52 -22.25 18.87
N GLY A 675 -11.37 -22.47 17.55
CA GLY A 675 -11.38 -21.42 16.53
C GLY A 675 -10.07 -20.64 16.36
N PHE A 676 -8.95 -21.21 16.82
CA PHE A 676 -7.60 -20.66 16.65
C PHE A 676 -6.97 -21.16 15.35
N LEU A 677 -7.47 -20.66 14.22
CA LEU A 677 -7.09 -21.08 12.88
C LEU A 677 -5.60 -20.90 12.59
N ASP A 678 -5.02 -19.76 12.98
CA ASP A 678 -3.60 -19.47 12.75
C ASP A 678 -2.68 -20.47 13.48
N GLY A 679 -3.08 -20.91 14.67
CA GLY A 679 -2.37 -21.94 15.43
C GLY A 679 -2.46 -23.31 14.75
N ALA A 680 -3.66 -23.68 14.29
CA ALA A 680 -3.86 -24.93 13.55
C ALA A 680 -3.02 -24.99 12.26
N THR A 681 -2.99 -23.89 11.50
CA THR A 681 -2.19 -23.78 10.27
C THR A 681 -0.69 -23.82 10.59
N THR A 682 -0.22 -23.05 11.58
CA THR A 682 1.20 -23.00 11.95
C THR A 682 1.72 -24.38 12.39
N ILE A 683 0.97 -25.11 13.22
CA ILE A 683 1.35 -26.47 13.65
C ILE A 683 1.40 -27.41 12.44
N SER A 684 0.40 -27.37 11.54
CA SER A 684 0.39 -28.23 10.35
C SER A 684 1.52 -27.92 9.37
N GLU A 685 1.88 -26.65 9.17
CA GLU A 685 2.96 -26.23 8.28
C GLU A 685 4.33 -26.65 8.81
N SER A 686 4.52 -26.65 10.14
CA SER A 686 5.76 -27.11 10.78
C SER A 686 6.06 -28.59 10.49
N CYS A 687 5.04 -29.38 10.12
CA CYS A 687 5.15 -30.79 9.79
C CYS A 687 5.14 -31.05 8.27
N GLY A 688 5.21 -30.01 7.44
CA GLY A 688 5.14 -30.13 5.98
C GLY A 688 3.73 -30.32 5.42
N GLY A 689 2.69 -30.16 6.25
CA GLY A 689 1.28 -30.15 5.86
C GLY A 689 0.85 -28.81 5.25
N GLY A 690 -0.04 -28.82 4.26
CA GLY A 690 -0.41 -27.60 3.52
C GLY A 690 -1.69 -27.68 2.69
N GLY A 691 -2.65 -28.54 3.06
CA GLY A 691 -3.84 -28.77 2.25
C GLY A 691 -5.12 -28.96 3.06
N GLY A 692 -5.89 -27.89 3.25
CA GLY A 692 -7.32 -27.97 3.54
C GLY A 692 -8.13 -27.45 2.34
N ASN A 693 -9.18 -28.14 1.93
CA ASN A 693 -10.20 -27.55 1.05
C ASN A 693 -10.89 -26.39 1.78
N ASN A 694 -11.34 -25.37 1.03
CA ASN A 694 -11.78 -24.04 1.48
C ASN A 694 -12.92 -23.96 2.52
N GLU A 695 -13.38 -25.07 3.11
CA GLU A 695 -14.42 -25.06 4.15
C GLU A 695 -13.87 -25.53 5.50
N LEU A 696 -13.51 -24.54 6.33
CA LEU A 696 -13.13 -24.75 7.72
C LEU A 696 -14.34 -25.22 8.56
N PRO A 697 -14.16 -26.15 9.51
CA PRO A 697 -15.25 -26.67 10.31
C PRO A 697 -15.80 -25.58 11.26
N LYS A 698 -17.04 -25.13 11.01
CA LYS A 698 -17.82 -24.29 11.94
C LYS A 698 -18.86 -25.14 12.66
N LYS A 699 -19.05 -24.92 13.97
CA LYS A 699 -20.07 -25.62 14.77
C LYS A 699 -21.45 -25.22 14.26
N LYS A 700 -22.31 -26.22 14.00
CA LYS A 700 -23.70 -25.97 13.58
C LYS A 700 -24.59 -25.82 14.83
N ASP A 701 -25.68 -25.07 14.72
CA ASP A 701 -26.57 -24.77 15.87
C ASP A 701 -27.17 -26.02 16.52
N ASN A 702 -27.32 -27.11 15.76
CA ASN A 702 -27.96 -28.35 16.20
C ASN A 702 -26.94 -29.49 16.48
N GLU A 703 -25.64 -29.18 16.53
CA GLU A 703 -24.57 -30.17 16.65
C GLU A 703 -24.02 -30.23 18.08
N ASP A 704 -23.96 -31.44 18.63
CA ASP A 704 -23.33 -31.67 19.92
C ASP A 704 -21.80 -31.46 19.87
N GLU A 705 -21.19 -31.26 21.04
CA GLU A 705 -19.79 -30.86 21.12
C GLU A 705 -18.82 -31.96 20.69
N LEU A 706 -19.18 -33.23 20.90
CA LEU A 706 -18.36 -34.37 20.51
C LEU A 706 -18.38 -34.56 18.99
N SER A 707 -19.55 -34.40 18.37
CA SER A 707 -19.73 -34.41 16.92
C SER A 707 -18.93 -33.30 16.24
N PHE A 708 -18.92 -32.09 16.83
CA PHE A 708 -18.08 -30.99 16.33
C PHE A 708 -16.59 -31.28 16.49
N ALA A 709 -16.18 -31.80 17.66
CA ALA A 709 -14.79 -32.19 17.92
C ALA A 709 -14.27 -33.26 16.93
N ARG A 710 -15.11 -34.23 16.56
CA ARG A 710 -14.80 -35.24 15.54
C ARG A 710 -14.55 -34.63 14.16
N ARG A 711 -15.33 -33.63 13.75
CA ARG A 711 -15.10 -32.92 12.47
C ARG A 711 -13.82 -32.10 12.48
N CYS A 712 -13.52 -31.43 13.59
CA CYS A 712 -12.24 -30.73 13.77
C CYS A 712 -11.06 -31.72 13.69
N HIS A 713 -11.18 -32.90 14.28
CA HIS A 713 -10.14 -33.93 14.26
C HIS A 713 -9.93 -34.52 12.84
N GLN A 714 -11.00 -34.75 12.09
CA GLN A 714 -10.91 -35.18 10.68
C GLN A 714 -10.22 -34.12 9.81
N MET A 715 -10.50 -32.83 10.02
CA MET A 715 -9.83 -31.74 9.32
C MET A 715 -8.35 -31.64 9.71
N ALA A 716 -8.02 -31.78 11.00
CA ALA A 716 -6.63 -31.78 11.46
C ALA A 716 -5.80 -32.89 10.78
N LYS A 717 -6.36 -34.10 10.65
CA LYS A 717 -5.72 -35.20 9.92
C LYS A 717 -5.44 -34.86 8.45
N ALA A 718 -6.38 -34.22 7.76
CA ALA A 718 -6.20 -33.77 6.39
C ALA A 718 -5.12 -32.68 6.26
N MET A 719 -5.07 -31.73 7.21
CA MET A 719 -4.08 -30.65 7.21
C MET A 719 -2.64 -31.15 7.35
N HIS A 720 -2.42 -32.26 8.07
CA HIS A 720 -1.10 -32.88 8.25
C HIS A 720 -0.70 -33.86 7.13
N THR A 721 -1.51 -33.98 6.07
CA THR A 721 -1.17 -34.85 4.93
C THR A 721 -0.34 -34.09 3.87
N PRO A 722 0.83 -34.60 3.42
CA PRO A 722 1.66 -33.95 2.40
C PRO A 722 0.97 -33.86 1.02
N ARG A 723 1.06 -32.71 0.33
CA ARG A 723 0.60 -32.58 -1.07
C ARG A 723 1.60 -33.26 -2.03
N TYR A 724 1.15 -34.27 -2.77
CA TYR A 724 1.82 -34.63 -4.03
C TYR A 724 1.67 -33.44 -5.01
N ARG A 725 2.72 -32.62 -5.16
CA ARG A 725 2.79 -31.60 -6.23
C ARG A 725 2.84 -32.31 -7.58
N LEU A 726 1.72 -32.38 -8.29
CA LEU A 726 1.74 -32.59 -9.74
C LEU A 726 2.44 -31.38 -10.37
N LYS A 727 3.62 -31.62 -10.95
CA LYS A 727 4.36 -30.63 -11.75
C LYS A 727 3.45 -30.08 -12.86
N ARG A 728 3.28 -28.77 -12.90
CA ARG A 728 2.93 -28.01 -14.10
C ARG A 728 3.89 -26.85 -14.23
#